data_AF-A0A174C0Q3-F1
#
_entry.id   AF-A0A174C0Q3-F1
#
_cell.length_a   1.000
_cell.length_b   1.000
_cell.length_c   1.000
_cell.angle_alpha   90.00
_cell.angle_beta   90.00
_cell.angle_gamma   90.00
#
_symmetry.space_group_name_H-M   'P 1'
#
loop_
_entity.id
_entity.type
_entity.pdbx_description
1 polymer ?
#
loop_
_entity_poly.entity_id
_entity_poly.type
_entity_poly.pdbx_seq_one_letter_code
_entity_poly.pdbx_strand_id
1 'polypeptide(L)'
;MFGIIYIVLSLLAGKELAEILLFTGKNAQEAGSRHGQHKAFCNQIWVLAAAAFGMGTLVFGWTTYMISWAASEAGAKKPLIYGNTAVLIITAVVLVLLYWKRYRKTGTVWTVADRKLISDSRAFRKECILFGSLLVFLTWIMFYVFYIRNGELYSGFSVYGDYAPHTAMMRSFSKGNNFPTEYPHFGGQDVKYHFMFQFLVGNLEFLGIRLDFAYNIESVLALLGFLMLLYSIAKRLTASLAAGILTLVLFFFRSSLSFFHFVTEHLQAKDLWATLRDNTTFIGYTTNENWGLWNFNVYLNQRHLAFGLLIVSLVIWLFMDWLDIGCAEEEKGIVWLRNRFFTKKAWKCICPENALMAGMFLGLTSFWNGAAVIGGLLILLGFAVFSDGKLDYLILAATSVIFSVLQTRIFIWGEAVSPSLYWGFLSDDKTLWGVLWYLIQMSGIFFVGTVVLVFLLKKRQQRAALISFLFPAAFAFFVSLTPDIAVNHKYIMISYAFIAIFWAWALMQLFQKKILHRIVAVLLAVCLTITGIYDFVVIIRNNGPGHRVSVNMSSDLTDWLEEHLTHEDLILTPEYSINEVTMSGVMMYMGWPYYAWSAGYDTYYRAAQAKTIYSTINKEELKKLVKQEKITYILYEEGMEYEQQYCREETIASVYKLVYETEDGRIRIYET
;
A
#
# COMPACT_ATOMS: atom_id res chain seq x y z
N MET A 1 24.24 -0.80 -11.70
CA MET A 1 24.71 -1.95 -10.86
C MET A 1 24.50 -1.71 -9.37
N PHE A 2 24.66 -0.49 -8.84
CA PHE A 2 24.51 -0.22 -7.40
C PHE A 2 23.11 -0.48 -6.84
N GLY A 3 22.03 -0.30 -7.64
CA GLY A 3 20.67 -0.60 -7.16
C GLY A 3 20.48 -2.08 -6.78
N ILE A 4 21.09 -3.00 -7.52
CA ILE A 4 21.06 -4.44 -7.18
C ILE A 4 21.80 -4.69 -5.86
N ILE A 5 22.95 -4.05 -5.66
CA ILE A 5 23.72 -4.15 -4.41
C ILE A 5 22.88 -3.62 -3.23
N TYR A 6 22.17 -2.50 -3.42
CA TYR A 6 21.26 -1.94 -2.43
C TYR A 6 20.18 -2.95 -2.02
N ILE A 7 19.48 -3.56 -2.99
CA ILE A 7 18.44 -4.57 -2.73
C ILE A 7 19.04 -5.79 -2.00
N VAL A 8 20.19 -6.29 -2.43
CA VAL A 8 20.83 -7.47 -1.81
C VAL A 8 21.27 -7.19 -0.38
N LEU A 9 21.93 -6.06 -0.11
CA LEU A 9 22.35 -5.69 1.24
C LEU A 9 21.15 -5.41 2.14
N SER A 10 20.09 -4.79 1.61
CA SER A 10 18.81 -4.60 2.29
C SER A 10 18.22 -5.94 2.76
N LEU A 11 18.15 -6.93 1.86
CA LEU A 11 17.65 -8.28 2.17
C LEU A 11 18.50 -9.00 3.23
N LEU A 12 19.83 -8.90 3.16
CA LEU A 12 20.72 -9.52 4.14
C LEU A 12 20.60 -8.87 5.52
N ALA A 13 20.58 -7.54 5.60
CA ALA A 13 20.37 -6.83 6.85
C ALA A 13 18.98 -7.12 7.43
N GLY A 14 17.94 -7.11 6.58
CA GLY A 14 16.59 -7.46 6.94
C GLY A 14 16.46 -8.90 7.45
N LYS A 15 17.19 -9.85 6.86
CA LYS A 15 17.26 -11.24 7.37
C LYS A 15 17.76 -11.27 8.82
N GLU A 16 18.85 -10.57 9.12
CA GLU A 16 19.41 -10.53 10.48
C GLU A 16 18.41 -9.91 11.48
N LEU A 17 17.74 -8.82 11.10
CA LEU A 17 16.69 -8.20 11.92
C LEU A 17 15.49 -9.13 12.13
N ALA A 18 15.06 -9.83 11.07
CA ALA A 18 13.95 -10.78 11.12
C ALA A 18 14.29 -11.99 11.98
N GLU A 19 15.52 -12.51 11.93
CA GLU A 19 15.96 -13.60 12.80
C GLU A 19 15.95 -13.21 14.28
N ILE A 20 16.37 -11.98 14.59
CA ILE A 20 16.28 -11.43 15.95
C ILE A 20 14.81 -11.43 16.40
N LEU A 21 13.92 -10.83 15.61
CA LEU A 21 12.50 -10.70 15.97
C LEU A 21 11.78 -12.05 16.10
N LEU A 22 12.03 -12.98 15.17
CA LEU A 22 11.28 -14.24 15.06
C LEU A 22 11.87 -15.36 15.94
N PHE A 23 13.20 -15.40 16.11
CA PHE A 23 13.90 -16.58 16.64
C PHE A 23 14.80 -16.30 17.85
N THR A 24 14.88 -15.08 18.37
CA THR A 24 15.61 -14.81 19.63
C THR A 24 14.66 -14.57 20.82
N GLY A 25 15.18 -14.72 22.05
CA GLY A 25 14.40 -14.59 23.30
C GLY A 25 13.59 -15.84 23.69
N LYS A 26 12.48 -15.67 24.41
CA LYS A 26 11.57 -16.77 24.83
C LYS A 26 10.96 -17.53 23.65
N ASN A 27 10.88 -16.91 22.46
CA ASN A 27 10.47 -17.58 21.22
C ASN A 27 11.35 -18.78 20.86
N ALA A 28 12.63 -18.78 21.25
CA ALA A 28 13.54 -19.92 21.08
C ALA A 28 13.34 -21.02 22.13
N GLN A 29 12.93 -20.66 23.36
CA GLN A 29 12.70 -21.62 24.46
C GLN A 29 11.36 -22.35 24.33
N GLU A 30 10.33 -21.72 23.75
CA GLU A 30 9.00 -22.31 23.59
C GLU A 30 8.82 -23.17 22.34
N ALA A 31 9.83 -23.29 21.48
CA ALA A 31 9.82 -24.19 20.33
C ALA A 31 9.63 -25.69 20.71
N GLY A 32 9.79 -26.03 22.01
CA GLY A 32 9.47 -27.34 22.58
C GLY A 32 8.18 -27.42 23.42
N SER A 33 7.39 -26.34 23.53
CA SER A 33 6.16 -26.29 24.33
C SER A 33 4.90 -26.56 23.47
N ARG A 34 3.74 -26.80 24.10
CA ARG A 34 2.42 -26.87 23.42
C ARG A 34 2.15 -25.64 22.53
N HIS A 35 2.71 -24.47 22.86
CA HIS A 35 2.58 -23.25 22.07
C HIS A 35 3.52 -23.23 20.85
N GLY A 36 4.71 -23.86 20.94
CA GLY A 36 5.62 -24.08 19.80
C GLY A 36 5.06 -25.02 18.72
N GLN A 37 4.12 -25.90 19.07
CA GLN A 37 3.44 -26.77 18.09
C GLN A 37 2.64 -25.96 17.05
N HIS A 38 2.15 -24.76 17.39
CA HIS A 38 1.44 -23.92 16.42
C HIS A 38 2.36 -23.32 15.35
N LYS A 39 3.62 -22.99 15.70
CA LYS A 39 4.66 -22.60 14.74
C LYS A 39 5.12 -23.77 13.86
N ALA A 40 4.97 -25.01 14.32
CA ALA A 40 5.34 -26.21 13.56
C ALA A 40 4.46 -26.48 12.33
N PHE A 41 3.24 -25.92 12.25
CA PHE A 41 2.33 -26.13 11.11
C PHE A 41 2.74 -25.36 9.85
N CYS A 42 3.65 -24.37 9.94
CA CYS A 42 4.08 -23.55 8.81
C CYS A 42 5.59 -23.65 8.62
N ASN A 43 6.03 -23.76 7.36
CA ASN A 43 7.44 -23.64 7.03
C ASN A 43 7.86 -22.18 7.24
N GLN A 44 8.68 -21.96 8.27
CA GLN A 44 9.10 -20.63 8.73
C GLN A 44 9.96 -19.88 7.70
N ILE A 45 10.52 -20.59 6.72
CA ILE A 45 11.27 -19.99 5.61
C ILE A 45 10.49 -18.89 4.88
N TRP A 46 9.17 -19.06 4.69
CA TRP A 46 8.34 -18.07 3.98
C TRP A 46 8.08 -16.83 4.83
N VAL A 47 7.88 -17.01 6.14
CA VAL A 47 7.75 -15.90 7.09
C VAL A 47 9.06 -15.12 7.17
N LEU A 48 10.19 -15.82 7.27
CA LEU A 48 11.52 -15.20 7.30
C LEU A 48 11.82 -14.46 6.01
N ALA A 49 11.52 -15.03 4.83
CA ALA A 49 11.76 -14.37 3.55
C ALA A 49 10.93 -13.07 3.40
N ALA A 50 9.65 -13.12 3.75
CA ALA A 50 8.77 -11.94 3.74
C ALA A 50 9.25 -10.87 4.74
N ALA A 51 9.61 -11.28 5.96
CA ALA A 51 10.13 -10.38 6.98
C ALA A 51 11.48 -9.76 6.59
N ALA A 52 12.38 -10.53 5.99
CA ALA A 52 13.68 -10.05 5.55
C ALA A 52 13.54 -8.94 4.50
N PHE A 53 12.66 -9.13 3.51
CA PHE A 53 12.36 -8.08 2.54
C PHE A 53 11.73 -6.85 3.21
N GLY A 54 10.62 -7.03 3.96
CA GLY A 54 9.90 -5.90 4.55
C GLY A 54 10.76 -5.07 5.52
N MET A 55 11.43 -5.73 6.47
CA MET A 55 12.24 -5.05 7.49
C MET A 55 13.51 -4.44 6.91
N GLY A 56 14.17 -5.14 5.97
CA GLY A 56 15.35 -4.64 5.27
C GLY A 56 15.03 -3.37 4.51
N THR A 57 14.03 -3.42 3.64
CA THR A 57 13.61 -2.30 2.80
C THR A 57 13.16 -1.11 3.62
N LEU A 58 12.44 -1.34 4.73
CA LEU A 58 12.01 -0.27 5.64
C LEU A 58 13.21 0.48 6.25
N VAL A 59 14.18 -0.25 6.80
CA VAL A 59 15.36 0.34 7.46
C VAL A 59 16.27 1.02 6.44
N PHE A 60 16.52 0.37 5.30
CA PHE A 60 17.32 0.94 4.22
C PHE A 60 16.70 2.21 3.66
N GLY A 61 15.39 2.20 3.41
CA GLY A 61 14.67 3.37 2.92
C GLY A 61 14.80 4.56 3.88
N TRP A 62 14.50 4.37 5.16
CA TRP A 62 14.61 5.46 6.15
C TRP A 62 16.04 5.96 6.34
N THR A 63 17.00 5.06 6.50
CA THR A 63 18.40 5.46 6.70
C THR A 63 18.97 6.21 5.50
N THR A 64 18.67 5.74 4.29
CA THR A 64 19.08 6.42 3.05
C THR A 64 18.43 7.79 2.92
N TYR A 65 17.12 7.89 3.21
CA TYR A 65 16.39 9.15 3.19
C TYR A 65 16.98 10.17 4.17
N MET A 66 17.14 9.80 5.44
CA MET A 66 17.61 10.72 6.49
C MET A 66 19.03 11.23 6.23
N ILE A 67 19.94 10.37 5.76
CA ILE A 67 21.32 10.78 5.44
C ILE A 67 21.33 11.66 4.19
N SER A 68 20.51 11.33 3.17
CA SER A 68 20.39 12.17 1.97
C SER A 68 19.83 13.54 2.33
N TRP A 69 18.76 13.59 3.12
CA TRP A 69 18.20 14.85 3.56
C TRP A 69 19.22 15.70 4.34
N ALA A 70 19.93 15.10 5.31
CA ALA A 70 20.99 15.81 6.02
C ALA A 70 22.11 16.34 5.10
N ALA A 71 22.43 15.62 4.02
CA ALA A 71 23.37 16.08 3.01
C ALA A 71 22.79 17.24 2.17
N SER A 72 21.49 17.21 1.85
CA SER A 72 20.81 18.29 1.13
C SER A 72 20.84 19.59 1.94
N GLU A 73 20.49 19.51 3.23
CA GLU A 73 20.57 20.64 4.18
C GLU A 73 22.01 21.18 4.34
N ALA A 74 23.01 20.32 4.15
CA ALA A 74 24.42 20.72 4.12
C ALA A 74 24.88 21.34 2.79
N GLY A 75 23.97 21.53 1.82
CA GLY A 75 24.25 22.13 0.51
C GLY A 75 24.77 21.15 -0.55
N ALA A 76 24.61 19.83 -0.35
CA ALA A 76 25.03 18.86 -1.36
C ALA A 76 24.12 18.90 -2.58
N LYS A 77 24.68 19.15 -3.77
CA LYS A 77 23.95 19.14 -5.05
C LYS A 77 23.32 17.78 -5.41
N LYS A 78 23.88 16.67 -4.91
CA LYS A 78 23.42 15.30 -5.18
C LYS A 78 23.42 14.48 -3.87
N PRO A 79 22.49 14.74 -2.94
CA PRO A 79 22.51 14.15 -1.60
C PRO A 79 22.37 12.63 -1.60
N LEU A 80 21.65 12.07 -2.57
CA LEU A 80 21.50 10.62 -2.73
C LEU A 80 22.85 9.89 -2.87
N ILE A 81 23.90 10.53 -3.39
CA ILE A 81 25.24 9.93 -3.43
C ILE A 81 25.73 9.64 -2.00
N TYR A 82 25.57 10.60 -1.09
CA TYR A 82 26.02 10.48 0.30
C TYR A 82 25.17 9.47 1.06
N GLY A 83 23.84 9.54 0.94
CA GLY A 83 22.92 8.60 1.58
C GLY A 83 23.21 7.14 1.18
N ASN A 84 23.28 6.88 -0.12
CA ASN A 84 23.55 5.52 -0.60
C ASN A 84 24.96 5.05 -0.24
N THR A 85 25.99 5.89 -0.42
CA THR A 85 27.37 5.50 -0.11
C THR A 85 27.52 5.13 1.38
N ALA A 86 26.96 5.94 2.28
CA ALA A 86 26.99 5.67 3.71
C ALA A 86 26.27 4.36 4.06
N VAL A 87 25.02 4.19 3.61
CA VAL A 87 24.22 3.00 3.93
C VAL A 87 24.86 1.73 3.37
N LEU A 88 25.34 1.75 2.13
CA LEU A 88 25.97 0.59 1.49
C LEU A 88 27.27 0.19 2.21
N ILE A 89 28.17 1.16 2.50
CA ILE A 89 29.45 0.87 3.15
C ILE A 89 29.24 0.41 4.59
N ILE A 90 28.46 1.16 5.39
CA ILE A 90 28.23 0.84 6.80
C ILE A 90 27.59 -0.55 6.91
N THR A 91 26.58 -0.84 6.10
CA THR A 91 25.90 -2.14 6.16
C THR A 91 26.82 -3.27 5.71
N ALA A 92 27.59 -3.08 4.63
CA ALA A 92 28.54 -4.09 4.18
C ALA A 92 29.58 -4.41 5.27
N VAL A 93 30.15 -3.38 5.90
CA VAL A 93 31.13 -3.55 7.01
C VAL A 93 30.49 -4.27 8.19
N VAL A 94 29.29 -3.85 8.62
CA VAL A 94 28.56 -4.50 9.72
C VAL A 94 28.29 -5.97 9.41
N LEU A 95 27.76 -6.29 8.23
CA LEU A 95 27.48 -7.68 7.83
C LEU A 95 28.76 -8.52 7.76
N VAL A 96 29.84 -7.99 7.19
CA VAL A 96 31.14 -8.69 7.14
C VAL A 96 31.65 -8.99 8.56
N LEU A 97 31.61 -8.01 9.46
CA LEU A 97 32.03 -8.21 10.86
C LEU A 97 31.15 -9.22 11.59
N LEU A 98 29.83 -9.15 11.41
CA LEU A 98 28.87 -10.08 12.00
C LEU A 98 29.12 -11.52 11.51
N TYR A 99 29.27 -11.70 10.20
CA TYR A 99 29.50 -13.00 9.57
C TYR A 99 30.87 -13.58 9.89
N TRP A 100 31.89 -12.74 9.91
CA TRP A 100 33.23 -13.13 10.35
C TRP A 100 33.23 -13.61 11.81
N LYS A 101 32.61 -12.85 12.72
CA LYS A 101 32.51 -13.21 14.14
C LYS A 101 31.73 -14.51 14.33
N ARG A 102 30.63 -14.70 13.60
CA ARG A 102 29.82 -15.92 13.61
C ARG A 102 30.64 -17.11 13.11
N TYR A 103 31.29 -16.98 11.95
CA TYR A 103 32.14 -18.01 11.37
C TYR A 103 33.28 -18.43 12.31
N ARG A 104 33.99 -17.48 12.94
CA ARG A 104 35.03 -17.78 13.92
C ARG A 104 34.51 -18.56 15.14
N LYS A 105 33.25 -18.37 15.54
CA LYS A 105 32.66 -19.01 16.72
C LYS A 105 32.08 -20.39 16.42
N THR A 106 31.47 -20.59 15.25
CA THR A 106 30.67 -21.79 14.95
C THR A 106 31.15 -22.57 13.71
N GLY A 107 32.16 -22.08 12.99
CA GLY A 107 32.63 -22.65 11.72
C GLY A 107 31.65 -22.45 10.55
N THR A 108 30.59 -21.66 10.73
CA THR A 108 29.56 -21.43 9.71
C THR A 108 28.93 -20.03 9.84
N VAL A 109 28.47 -19.46 8.73
CA VAL A 109 27.71 -18.19 8.71
C VAL A 109 26.21 -18.38 8.94
N TRP A 110 25.73 -19.62 8.84
CA TRP A 110 24.33 -19.96 9.08
C TRP A 110 24.04 -20.02 10.58
N THR A 111 22.88 -19.50 11.00
CA THR A 111 22.41 -19.59 12.38
C THR A 111 21.83 -20.96 12.68
N VAL A 112 21.59 -21.25 13.97
CA VAL A 112 20.85 -22.47 14.36
C VAL A 112 19.40 -22.40 13.86
N ALA A 113 18.83 -21.19 13.78
CA ALA A 113 17.49 -20.96 13.23
C ALA A 113 17.41 -21.35 11.75
N ASP A 114 18.45 -21.05 10.95
CA ASP A 114 18.54 -21.44 9.54
C ASP A 114 18.40 -22.97 9.31
N ARG A 115 18.78 -23.79 10.30
CA ARG A 115 18.75 -25.26 10.19
C ARG A 115 17.36 -25.88 10.40
N LYS A 116 16.37 -25.14 10.89
CA LYS A 116 15.01 -25.64 11.21
C LYS A 116 13.87 -24.83 10.55
N LEU A 117 14.14 -24.14 9.44
CA LEU A 117 13.13 -23.31 8.75
C LEU A 117 12.07 -24.12 7.98
N ILE A 118 12.38 -25.38 7.63
CA ILE A 118 11.47 -26.29 6.93
C ILE A 118 11.08 -27.39 7.91
N SER A 119 9.81 -27.37 8.36
CA SER A 119 9.25 -28.38 9.27
C SER A 119 8.55 -29.51 8.51
N ASP A 120 7.91 -29.21 7.38
CA ASP A 120 7.21 -30.18 6.52
C ASP A 120 7.70 -30.05 5.08
N SER A 121 8.56 -30.99 4.66
CA SER A 121 9.13 -31.04 3.31
C SER A 121 8.10 -31.30 2.22
N ARG A 122 6.98 -31.99 2.51
CA ARG A 122 5.95 -32.29 1.50
C ARG A 122 5.07 -31.07 1.27
N ALA A 123 4.70 -30.36 2.34
CA ALA A 123 4.05 -29.06 2.21
C ALA A 123 4.98 -28.05 1.54
N PHE A 124 6.27 -28.03 1.89
CA PHE A 124 7.26 -27.10 1.32
C PHE A 124 7.31 -27.19 -0.21
N ARG A 125 7.35 -28.39 -0.80
CA ARG A 125 7.32 -28.54 -2.27
C ARG A 125 6.09 -27.91 -2.92
N LYS A 126 4.92 -28.08 -2.30
CA LYS A 126 3.66 -27.48 -2.78
C LYS A 126 3.66 -25.97 -2.62
N GLU A 127 4.20 -25.48 -1.51
CA GLU A 127 4.36 -24.05 -1.24
C GLU A 127 5.35 -23.41 -2.23
N CYS A 128 6.44 -24.08 -2.59
CA CYS A 128 7.35 -23.62 -3.65
C CYS A 128 6.64 -23.46 -4.99
N ILE A 129 5.81 -24.45 -5.38
CA ILE A 129 5.01 -24.35 -6.60
C ILE A 129 4.03 -23.18 -6.50
N LEU A 130 3.30 -23.07 -5.40
CA LEU A 130 2.34 -21.98 -5.18
C LEU A 130 3.01 -20.60 -5.27
N PHE A 131 4.05 -20.36 -4.48
CA PHE A 131 4.72 -19.06 -4.44
C PHE A 131 5.54 -18.78 -5.70
N GLY A 132 6.09 -19.81 -6.35
CA GLY A 132 6.71 -19.68 -7.67
C GLY A 132 5.70 -19.29 -8.75
N SER A 133 4.53 -19.93 -8.79
CA SER A 133 3.44 -19.55 -9.70
C SER A 133 2.93 -18.13 -9.42
N LEU A 134 2.78 -17.76 -8.14
CA LEU A 134 2.41 -16.39 -7.75
C LEU A 134 3.47 -15.38 -8.17
N LEU A 135 4.76 -15.68 -7.98
CA LEU A 135 5.84 -14.81 -8.42
C LEU A 135 5.78 -14.56 -9.93
N VAL A 136 5.59 -15.61 -10.73
CA VAL A 136 5.45 -15.50 -12.20
C VAL A 136 4.23 -14.66 -12.56
N PHE A 137 3.08 -14.96 -11.96
CA PHE A 137 1.83 -14.23 -12.20
C PHE A 137 1.93 -12.74 -11.83
N LEU A 138 2.44 -12.44 -10.62
CA LEU A 138 2.61 -11.07 -10.13
C LEU A 138 3.60 -10.29 -10.98
N THR A 139 4.70 -10.93 -11.41
CA THR A 139 5.65 -10.30 -12.33
C THR A 139 4.95 -9.96 -13.64
N TRP A 140 4.23 -10.91 -14.24
CA TRP A 140 3.52 -10.68 -15.48
C TRP A 140 2.52 -9.53 -15.37
N ILE A 141 1.63 -9.52 -14.37
CA ILE A 141 0.58 -8.49 -14.28
C ILE A 141 1.15 -7.10 -13.97
N MET A 142 2.19 -6.99 -13.13
CA MET A 142 2.79 -5.69 -12.80
C MET A 142 3.47 -5.05 -14.02
N PHE A 143 4.19 -5.85 -14.82
CA PHE A 143 4.78 -5.40 -16.08
C PHE A 143 3.76 -5.22 -17.21
N TYR A 144 2.63 -5.94 -17.16
CA TYR A 144 1.54 -5.74 -18.12
C TYR A 144 0.89 -4.36 -17.96
N VAL A 145 0.77 -3.89 -16.72
CA VAL A 145 0.11 -2.64 -16.33
C VAL A 145 1.05 -1.44 -16.41
N PHE A 146 2.35 -1.63 -16.15
CA PHE A 146 3.34 -0.55 -16.14
C PHE A 146 4.67 -1.03 -16.70
N TYR A 147 5.09 -0.44 -17.82
CA TYR A 147 6.38 -0.76 -18.42
C TYR A 147 6.89 0.41 -19.26
N ILE A 148 8.19 0.43 -19.50
CA ILE A 148 8.81 1.35 -20.45
C ILE A 148 9.30 0.53 -21.66
N ARG A 149 9.08 1.03 -22.87
CA ARG A 149 9.58 0.41 -24.12
C ARG A 149 9.89 1.51 -25.13
N ASN A 150 11.07 1.43 -25.76
CA ASN A 150 11.50 2.37 -26.80
C ASN A 150 11.44 3.85 -26.40
N GLY A 151 11.79 4.18 -25.15
CA GLY A 151 11.71 5.56 -24.66
C GLY A 151 10.32 6.02 -24.23
N GLU A 152 9.28 5.20 -24.42
CA GLU A 152 7.91 5.53 -23.97
C GLU A 152 7.55 4.75 -22.70
N LEU A 153 7.00 5.45 -21.72
CA LEU A 153 6.36 4.86 -20.55
C LEU A 153 4.91 4.54 -20.90
N TYR A 154 4.44 3.36 -20.51
CA TYR A 154 3.06 2.93 -20.67
C TYR A 154 2.44 2.66 -19.30
N SER A 155 1.31 3.32 -19.04
CA SER A 155 0.49 3.11 -17.85
C SER A 155 -0.90 2.65 -18.27
N GLY A 156 -1.39 1.58 -17.65
CA GLY A 156 -2.73 1.05 -17.89
C GLY A 156 -3.85 2.04 -17.51
N PHE A 157 -4.99 1.96 -18.21
CA PHE A 157 -6.13 2.86 -17.95
C PHE A 157 -6.71 2.72 -16.55
N SER A 158 -6.67 1.52 -15.97
CA SER A 158 -7.23 1.32 -14.63
C SER A 158 -6.35 1.88 -13.51
N VAL A 159 -5.13 2.34 -13.84
CA VAL A 159 -4.11 2.74 -12.85
C VAL A 159 -3.52 4.13 -13.08
N TYR A 160 -3.63 4.72 -14.29
CA TYR A 160 -2.90 5.94 -14.65
C TYR A 160 -3.21 7.13 -13.73
N GLY A 161 -4.46 7.25 -13.29
CA GLY A 161 -4.87 8.30 -12.35
C GLY A 161 -4.03 8.26 -11.08
N ASP A 162 -4.00 7.11 -10.38
CA ASP A 162 -3.22 6.96 -9.15
C ASP A 162 -1.71 7.07 -9.42
N TYR A 163 -1.27 6.69 -10.63
CA TYR A 163 0.16 6.75 -10.98
C TYR A 163 0.67 8.15 -11.27
N ALA A 164 -0.18 9.09 -11.67
CA ALA A 164 0.22 10.47 -11.92
C ALA A 164 1.02 11.05 -10.74
N PRO A 165 0.47 11.17 -9.51
CA PRO A 165 1.23 11.69 -8.38
C PRO A 165 2.37 10.76 -7.94
N HIS A 166 2.23 9.43 -8.11
CA HIS A 166 3.27 8.49 -7.68
C HIS A 166 4.53 8.55 -8.55
N THR A 167 4.37 8.63 -9.87
CA THR A 167 5.49 8.68 -10.81
C THR A 167 6.18 10.04 -10.76
N ALA A 168 5.43 11.14 -10.63
CA ALA A 168 5.99 12.47 -10.36
C ALA A 168 6.82 12.48 -9.06
N MET A 169 6.30 11.86 -8.01
CA MET A 169 7.00 11.72 -6.72
C MET A 169 8.29 10.91 -6.86
N MET A 170 8.28 9.78 -7.56
CA MET A 170 9.49 8.98 -7.82
C MET A 170 10.55 9.80 -8.56
N ARG A 171 10.15 10.54 -9.60
CA ARG A 171 11.02 11.38 -10.43
C ARG A 171 11.59 12.58 -9.67
N SER A 172 10.81 13.17 -8.77
CA SER A 172 11.29 14.28 -7.93
C SER A 172 12.48 13.86 -7.05
N PHE A 173 12.58 12.58 -6.66
CA PHE A 173 13.74 12.06 -5.95
C PHE A 173 14.88 11.66 -6.91
N SER A 174 14.56 10.94 -7.99
CA SER A 174 15.60 10.43 -8.89
C SER A 174 16.30 11.51 -9.71
N LYS A 175 15.59 12.62 -10.01
CA LYS A 175 16.04 13.73 -10.84
C LYS A 175 16.04 15.08 -10.10
N GLY A 176 15.00 15.38 -9.35
CA GLY A 176 14.71 16.74 -8.85
C GLY A 176 15.35 17.15 -7.51
N ASN A 177 16.06 16.27 -6.80
CA ASN A 177 16.59 16.54 -5.44
C ASN A 177 15.52 16.98 -4.40
N ASN A 178 14.41 16.26 -4.32
CA ASN A 178 13.30 16.63 -3.45
C ASN A 178 13.57 16.42 -1.94
N PHE A 179 14.32 17.33 -1.32
CA PHE A 179 14.64 17.37 0.12
C PHE A 179 14.67 18.81 0.65
N PRO A 180 13.89 19.16 1.70
CA PRO A 180 12.86 18.34 2.34
C PRO A 180 11.77 17.94 1.33
N THR A 181 11.07 16.84 1.61
CA THR A 181 10.10 16.33 0.63
C THR A 181 8.91 17.27 0.48
N GLU A 182 8.67 17.71 -0.74
CA GLU A 182 7.45 18.39 -1.18
C GLU A 182 6.58 17.47 -2.04
N TYR A 183 5.31 17.82 -2.22
CA TYR A 183 4.40 17.09 -3.10
C TYR A 183 4.43 17.66 -4.53
N PRO A 184 4.90 16.93 -5.56
CA PRO A 184 5.16 17.53 -6.89
C PRO A 184 3.94 18.09 -7.60
N HIS A 185 2.75 17.57 -7.29
CA HIS A 185 1.49 18.13 -7.83
C HIS A 185 1.01 19.39 -7.09
N PHE A 186 1.69 19.77 -6.02
CA PHE A 186 1.36 20.90 -5.17
C PHE A 186 2.63 21.44 -4.49
N GLY A 187 3.62 21.80 -5.31
CA GLY A 187 4.95 22.25 -4.92
C GLY A 187 4.95 23.47 -4.00
N GLY A 188 6.04 23.67 -3.26
CA GLY A 188 6.18 24.70 -2.24
C GLY A 188 5.31 24.46 -1.00
N GLN A 189 4.83 23.23 -0.80
CA GLN A 189 4.08 22.80 0.40
C GLN A 189 4.67 21.50 0.96
N ASP A 190 4.42 21.30 2.25
CA ASP A 190 4.76 20.09 2.98
C ASP A 190 4.08 18.84 2.40
N VAL A 191 4.72 17.68 2.54
CA VAL A 191 4.17 16.43 1.99
C VAL A 191 3.15 15.78 2.94
N LYS A 192 1.86 15.92 2.62
CA LYS A 192 0.75 15.31 3.38
C LYS A 192 0.51 13.84 3.06
N TYR A 193 0.95 13.37 1.91
CA TYR A 193 0.76 11.99 1.44
C TYR A 193 1.99 11.12 1.76
N HIS A 194 1.81 9.83 2.02
CA HIS A 194 2.95 8.93 2.25
C HIS A 194 3.83 8.80 1.00
N PHE A 195 5.14 9.02 1.13
CA PHE A 195 6.07 9.11 -0.01
C PHE A 195 7.23 8.10 0.02
N MET A 196 7.43 7.36 1.12
CA MET A 196 8.66 6.58 1.29
C MET A 196 8.81 5.42 0.30
N PHE A 197 7.70 4.86 -0.17
CA PHE A 197 7.74 3.84 -1.23
C PHE A 197 8.17 4.46 -2.58
N GLN A 198 7.69 5.66 -2.89
CA GLN A 198 8.08 6.43 -4.07
C GLN A 198 9.55 6.87 -3.97
N PHE A 199 10.00 7.28 -2.78
CA PHE A 199 11.41 7.55 -2.50
C PHE A 199 12.28 6.33 -2.76
N LEU A 200 11.91 5.15 -2.26
CA LEU A 200 12.65 3.91 -2.53
C LEU A 200 12.81 3.66 -4.03
N VAL A 201 11.72 3.78 -4.78
CA VAL A 201 11.73 3.58 -6.23
C VAL A 201 12.58 4.63 -6.95
N GLY A 202 12.44 5.91 -6.60
CA GLY A 202 13.27 6.99 -7.13
C GLY A 202 14.76 6.81 -6.79
N ASN A 203 15.07 6.31 -5.58
CA ASN A 203 16.43 6.00 -5.18
C ASN A 203 17.02 4.82 -5.98
N LEU A 204 16.25 3.76 -6.21
CA LEU A 204 16.68 2.65 -7.06
C LEU A 204 16.90 3.09 -8.50
N GLU A 205 16.08 4.02 -8.99
CA GLU A 205 16.30 4.65 -10.29
C GLU A 205 17.59 5.47 -10.32
N PHE A 206 17.83 6.30 -9.30
CA PHE A 206 19.08 7.04 -9.15
C PHE A 206 20.31 6.11 -9.15
N LEU A 207 20.19 4.92 -8.57
CA LEU A 207 21.25 3.89 -8.55
C LEU A 207 21.36 3.07 -9.86
N GLY A 208 20.59 3.44 -10.89
CA GLY A 208 20.67 2.92 -12.25
C GLY A 208 19.75 1.73 -12.56
N ILE A 209 18.68 1.51 -11.79
CA ILE A 209 17.60 0.57 -12.18
C ILE A 209 16.54 1.35 -12.95
N ARG A 210 16.14 0.90 -14.14
CA ARG A 210 15.08 1.57 -14.91
C ARG A 210 13.78 1.71 -14.10
N LEU A 211 13.07 2.84 -14.20
CA LEU A 211 11.93 3.17 -13.35
C LEU A 211 10.86 2.06 -13.27
N ASP A 212 10.50 1.46 -14.40
CA ASP A 212 9.54 0.35 -14.45
C ASP A 212 10.04 -0.88 -13.72
N PHE A 213 11.32 -1.24 -13.84
CA PHE A 213 11.93 -2.32 -13.07
C PHE A 213 11.97 -2.01 -11.57
N ALA A 214 12.38 -0.81 -11.19
CA ALA A 214 12.44 -0.38 -9.79
C ALA A 214 11.05 -0.45 -9.15
N TYR A 215 10.03 0.11 -9.81
CA TYR A 215 8.66 0.08 -9.29
C TYR A 215 8.06 -1.33 -9.29
N ASN A 216 8.22 -2.10 -10.37
CA ASN A 216 7.61 -3.43 -10.50
C ASN A 216 8.25 -4.44 -9.55
N ILE A 217 9.58 -4.48 -9.42
CA ILE A 217 10.27 -5.48 -8.57
C ILE A 217 9.86 -5.30 -7.10
N GLU A 218 9.95 -4.08 -6.57
CA GLU A 218 9.58 -3.79 -5.17
C GLU A 218 8.11 -4.10 -4.91
N SER A 219 7.23 -3.82 -5.87
CA SER A 219 5.80 -4.10 -5.77
C SER A 219 5.49 -5.60 -5.80
N VAL A 220 6.16 -6.36 -6.67
CA VAL A 220 6.03 -7.82 -6.74
C VAL A 220 6.48 -8.45 -5.43
N LEU A 221 7.64 -8.05 -4.90
CA LEU A 221 8.17 -8.59 -3.65
C LEU A 221 7.31 -8.22 -2.44
N ALA A 222 6.80 -6.99 -2.38
CA ALA A 222 5.89 -6.55 -1.32
C ALA A 222 4.59 -7.36 -1.30
N LEU A 223 3.93 -7.49 -2.46
CA LEU A 223 2.68 -8.23 -2.57
C LEU A 223 2.90 -9.74 -2.36
N LEU A 224 3.96 -10.32 -2.91
CA LEU A 224 4.30 -11.72 -2.69
C LEU A 224 4.58 -12.01 -1.21
N GLY A 225 5.35 -11.15 -0.54
CA GLY A 225 5.66 -11.27 0.88
C GLY A 225 4.40 -11.16 1.75
N PHE A 226 3.50 -10.23 1.43
CA PHE A 226 2.18 -10.16 2.07
C PHE A 226 1.39 -11.46 1.88
N LEU A 227 1.30 -11.99 0.65
CA LEU A 227 0.56 -13.23 0.37
C LEU A 227 1.18 -14.46 1.06
N MET A 228 2.52 -14.52 1.19
CA MET A 228 3.21 -15.55 1.98
C MET A 228 2.81 -15.50 3.46
N LEU A 229 2.71 -14.31 4.04
CA LEU A 229 2.27 -14.13 5.43
C LEU A 229 0.77 -14.41 5.60
N LEU A 230 -0.07 -13.94 4.67
CA LEU A 230 -1.51 -14.22 4.68
C LEU A 230 -1.78 -15.73 4.60
N TYR A 231 -1.08 -16.44 3.70
CA TYR A 231 -1.10 -17.89 3.61
C TYR A 231 -0.66 -18.55 4.93
N SER A 232 0.43 -18.05 5.53
CA SER A 232 0.96 -18.59 6.78
C SER A 232 -0.03 -18.42 7.93
N ILE A 233 -0.62 -17.22 8.09
CA ILE A 233 -1.69 -16.92 9.06
C ILE A 233 -2.88 -17.85 8.83
N ALA A 234 -3.32 -18.02 7.58
CA ALA A 234 -4.41 -18.93 7.22
C ALA A 234 -4.11 -20.38 7.63
N LYS A 235 -2.91 -20.86 7.31
CA LYS A 235 -2.47 -22.22 7.65
C LYS A 235 -2.34 -22.40 9.17
N ARG A 236 -1.89 -21.39 9.91
CA ARG A 236 -1.84 -21.42 11.38
C ARG A 236 -3.23 -21.48 12.02
N LEU A 237 -4.20 -20.71 11.52
CA LEU A 237 -5.57 -20.70 12.04
C LEU A 237 -6.35 -21.96 11.67
N THR A 238 -6.14 -22.51 10.48
CA THR A 238 -6.96 -23.60 9.93
C THR A 238 -6.28 -24.97 9.98
N ALA A 239 -4.97 -25.03 10.17
CA ALA A 239 -4.12 -26.22 10.03
C ALA A 239 -4.27 -26.91 8.65
N SER A 240 -4.62 -26.15 7.60
CA SER A 240 -4.92 -26.69 6.27
C SER A 240 -4.19 -25.93 5.17
N LEU A 241 -3.38 -26.67 4.38
CA LEU A 241 -2.73 -26.15 3.18
C LEU A 241 -3.75 -25.69 2.14
N ALA A 242 -4.84 -26.45 1.96
CA ALA A 242 -5.88 -26.13 1.00
C ALA A 242 -6.66 -24.86 1.38
N ALA A 243 -6.94 -24.65 2.68
CA ALA A 243 -7.54 -23.41 3.14
C ALA A 243 -6.60 -22.22 2.93
N GLY A 244 -5.29 -22.40 3.14
CA GLY A 244 -4.29 -21.40 2.80
C GLY A 244 -4.30 -21.00 1.32
N ILE A 245 -4.31 -21.98 0.40
CA ILE A 245 -4.40 -21.71 -1.05
C ILE A 245 -5.71 -21.00 -1.41
N LEU A 246 -6.83 -21.50 -0.91
CA LEU A 246 -8.15 -20.95 -1.20
C LEU A 246 -8.32 -19.54 -0.64
N THR A 247 -7.66 -19.20 0.48
CA THR A 247 -7.60 -17.82 1.00
C THR A 247 -7.01 -16.88 -0.06
N LEU A 248 -5.92 -17.28 -0.73
CA LEU A 248 -5.30 -16.45 -1.75
C LEU A 248 -6.20 -16.31 -2.99
N VAL A 249 -6.91 -17.37 -3.38
CA VAL A 249 -7.91 -17.29 -4.46
C VAL A 249 -9.01 -16.28 -4.12
N LEU A 250 -9.57 -16.37 -2.92
CA LEU A 250 -10.60 -15.42 -2.44
C LEU A 250 -10.05 -13.99 -2.27
N PHE A 251 -8.76 -13.83 -2.01
CA PHE A 251 -8.12 -12.52 -1.98
C PHE A 251 -8.10 -11.86 -3.38
N PHE A 252 -7.81 -12.61 -4.44
CA PHE A 252 -7.78 -12.06 -5.81
C PHE A 252 -9.18 -11.79 -6.36
N PHE A 253 -10.20 -12.52 -5.90
CA PHE A 253 -11.53 -12.45 -6.46
C PHE A 253 -12.55 -11.99 -5.43
N ARG A 254 -13.01 -10.73 -5.56
CA ARG A 254 -14.04 -10.19 -4.66
C ARG A 254 -15.39 -10.88 -4.82
N SER A 255 -16.16 -10.86 -3.74
CA SER A 255 -17.58 -11.20 -3.69
C SER A 255 -18.42 -9.94 -3.81
N SER A 256 -19.55 -10.01 -4.50
CA SER A 256 -20.52 -8.91 -4.64
C SER A 256 -21.83 -9.44 -5.24
N LEU A 257 -22.95 -8.71 -5.06
CA LEU A 257 -24.19 -8.99 -5.80
C LEU A 257 -24.19 -8.41 -7.22
N SER A 258 -23.28 -7.49 -7.51
CA SER A 258 -23.27 -6.71 -8.75
C SER A 258 -23.22 -7.57 -10.01
N PHE A 259 -22.47 -8.68 -10.00
CA PHE A 259 -22.45 -9.59 -11.15
C PHE A 259 -23.82 -10.24 -11.41
N PHE A 260 -24.55 -10.61 -10.37
CA PHE A 260 -25.86 -11.25 -10.52
C PHE A 260 -26.93 -10.26 -11.00
N HIS A 261 -26.87 -9.03 -10.52
CA HIS A 261 -27.72 -7.94 -11.01
C HIS A 261 -27.42 -7.65 -12.49
N PHE A 262 -26.14 -7.50 -12.84
CA PHE A 262 -25.67 -7.31 -14.22
C PHE A 262 -26.15 -8.43 -15.15
N VAL A 263 -25.99 -9.70 -14.76
CA VAL A 263 -26.47 -10.82 -15.57
C VAL A 263 -27.98 -10.77 -15.76
N THR A 264 -28.73 -10.44 -14.71
CA THR A 264 -30.20 -10.37 -14.78
C THR A 264 -30.65 -9.26 -15.74
N GLU A 265 -30.05 -8.07 -15.63
CA GLU A 265 -30.32 -6.92 -16.50
C GLU A 265 -30.04 -7.24 -17.97
N HIS A 266 -28.87 -7.80 -18.27
CA HIS A 266 -28.47 -8.10 -19.65
C HIS A 266 -29.12 -9.37 -20.23
N LEU A 267 -29.62 -10.29 -19.39
CA LEU A 267 -30.52 -11.36 -19.86
C LEU A 267 -31.87 -10.80 -20.29
N GLN A 268 -32.41 -9.82 -19.56
CA GLN A 268 -33.67 -9.16 -19.92
C GLN A 268 -33.52 -8.31 -21.19
N ALA A 269 -32.40 -7.60 -21.33
CA ALA A 269 -32.05 -6.82 -22.53
C ALA A 269 -31.63 -7.69 -23.73
N LYS A 270 -31.37 -8.99 -23.53
CA LYS A 270 -30.93 -9.98 -24.55
C LYS A 270 -29.58 -9.66 -25.20
N ASP A 271 -28.72 -8.94 -24.50
CA ASP A 271 -27.39 -8.50 -24.97
C ASP A 271 -26.22 -9.08 -24.16
N LEU A 272 -26.48 -9.91 -23.12
CA LEU A 272 -25.47 -10.45 -22.19
C LEU A 272 -24.18 -10.95 -22.85
N TRP A 273 -24.28 -11.72 -23.94
CA TRP A 273 -23.10 -12.24 -24.62
C TRP A 273 -22.26 -11.16 -25.28
N ALA A 274 -22.90 -10.15 -25.88
CA ALA A 274 -22.21 -9.00 -26.45
C ALA A 274 -21.55 -8.18 -25.33
N THR A 275 -22.28 -7.89 -24.26
CA THR A 275 -21.75 -7.10 -23.14
C THR A 275 -20.60 -7.80 -22.42
N LEU A 276 -20.68 -9.12 -22.16
CA LEU A 276 -19.55 -9.89 -21.60
C LEU A 276 -18.35 -9.90 -22.56
N ARG A 277 -18.58 -10.04 -23.86
CA ARG A 277 -17.52 -10.03 -24.87
C ARG A 277 -16.83 -8.68 -24.95
N ASP A 278 -17.56 -7.57 -24.81
CA ASP A 278 -17.05 -6.22 -25.04
C ASP A 278 -16.69 -5.49 -23.74
N ASN A 279 -16.99 -6.08 -22.58
CA ASN A 279 -16.76 -5.54 -21.23
C ASN A 279 -15.36 -4.92 -21.03
N THR A 280 -15.33 -3.63 -20.71
CA THR A 280 -14.15 -2.83 -20.39
C THR A 280 -14.31 -2.01 -19.10
N THR A 281 -15.43 -2.15 -18.38
CA THR A 281 -15.77 -1.32 -17.22
C THR A 281 -16.09 -2.16 -15.99
N PHE A 282 -15.69 -1.70 -14.81
CA PHE A 282 -16.10 -2.35 -13.57
C PHE A 282 -17.61 -2.14 -13.35
N ILE A 283 -18.32 -3.20 -12.96
CA ILE A 283 -19.75 -3.11 -12.64
C ILE A 283 -19.89 -2.23 -11.38
N GLY A 284 -20.77 -1.24 -11.44
CA GLY A 284 -21.12 -0.43 -10.27
C GLY A 284 -22.62 -0.20 -10.17
N TYR A 285 -23.20 -0.65 -9.06
CA TYR A 285 -24.58 -0.35 -8.66
C TYR A 285 -24.65 0.46 -7.36
N THR A 286 -23.50 0.76 -6.78
CA THR A 286 -23.34 1.58 -5.58
C THR A 286 -22.30 2.69 -5.82
N THR A 287 -22.35 3.75 -5.03
CA THR A 287 -21.46 4.92 -5.14
C THR A 287 -19.98 4.51 -5.24
N ASN A 288 -19.33 4.93 -6.32
CA ASN A 288 -17.93 4.67 -6.68
C ASN A 288 -17.54 3.19 -6.83
N GLU A 289 -18.48 2.26 -6.97
CA GLU A 289 -18.16 0.85 -7.18
C GLU A 289 -17.47 0.59 -8.53
N ASN A 290 -17.87 1.33 -9.57
CA ASN A 290 -17.27 1.29 -10.90
C ASN A 290 -15.84 1.83 -10.96
N TRP A 291 -15.32 2.44 -9.88
CA TRP A 291 -13.91 2.84 -9.78
C TRP A 291 -12.98 1.66 -9.47
N GLY A 292 -13.53 0.48 -9.14
CA GLY A 292 -12.73 -0.70 -8.81
C GLY A 292 -12.13 -0.71 -7.40
N LEU A 293 -12.73 0.05 -6.47
CA LEU A 293 -12.23 0.23 -5.08
C LEU A 293 -12.25 -1.04 -4.21
N TRP A 294 -12.93 -2.10 -4.66
CA TRP A 294 -13.15 -3.32 -3.86
C TRP A 294 -12.44 -4.56 -4.42
N ASN A 295 -11.69 -4.41 -5.52
CA ASN A 295 -11.16 -5.54 -6.27
C ASN A 295 -9.63 -5.54 -6.31
N PHE A 296 -9.05 -6.51 -7.02
CA PHE A 296 -7.60 -6.69 -7.11
C PHE A 296 -6.87 -5.48 -7.70
N ASN A 297 -7.55 -4.61 -8.47
CA ASN A 297 -6.97 -3.40 -9.06
C ASN A 297 -6.41 -2.45 -7.99
N VAL A 298 -6.96 -2.44 -6.77
CA VAL A 298 -6.41 -1.62 -5.66
C VAL A 298 -4.94 -1.94 -5.40
N TYR A 299 -4.53 -3.20 -5.51
CA TYR A 299 -3.13 -3.61 -5.31
C TYR A 299 -2.24 -3.30 -6.52
N LEU A 300 -2.83 -3.01 -7.68
CA LEU A 300 -2.12 -2.54 -8.88
C LEU A 300 -1.98 -1.01 -8.86
N ASN A 301 -3.02 -0.28 -8.43
CA ASN A 301 -3.03 1.18 -8.30
C ASN A 301 -2.17 1.65 -7.12
N GLN A 302 -2.43 1.09 -5.94
CA GLN A 302 -1.81 1.52 -4.69
C GLN A 302 -0.73 0.54 -4.24
N ARG A 303 0.32 0.36 -5.01
CA ARG A 303 1.32 -0.69 -4.78
C ARG A 303 2.01 -0.62 -3.41
N HIS A 304 2.20 0.59 -2.89
CA HIS A 304 2.67 0.84 -1.53
C HIS A 304 1.76 0.27 -0.41
N LEU A 305 0.47 0.02 -0.68
CA LEU A 305 -0.45 -0.60 0.28
C LEU A 305 -0.03 -2.04 0.56
N ALA A 306 0.44 -2.76 -0.47
CA ALA A 306 0.94 -4.11 -0.32
C ALA A 306 2.16 -4.17 0.61
N PHE A 307 3.04 -3.16 0.56
CA PHE A 307 4.17 -3.04 1.49
C PHE A 307 3.70 -2.79 2.92
N GLY A 308 2.74 -1.87 3.13
CA GLY A 308 2.15 -1.66 4.45
C GLY A 308 1.51 -2.94 5.01
N LEU A 309 0.75 -3.65 4.17
CA LEU A 309 0.12 -4.93 4.51
C LEU A 309 1.12 -6.04 4.85
N LEU A 310 2.28 -6.08 4.18
CA LEU A 310 3.36 -6.99 4.51
C LEU A 310 3.83 -6.80 5.97
N ILE A 311 4.15 -5.56 6.37
CA ILE A 311 4.60 -5.27 7.74
C ILE A 311 3.50 -5.54 8.76
N VAL A 312 2.26 -5.11 8.48
CA VAL A 312 1.10 -5.38 9.33
C VAL A 312 0.90 -6.88 9.54
N SER A 313 1.01 -7.68 8.48
CA SER A 313 0.83 -9.14 8.55
C SER A 313 1.94 -9.81 9.33
N LEU A 314 3.16 -9.29 9.28
CA LEU A 314 4.29 -9.78 10.08
C LEU A 314 4.03 -9.55 11.57
N VAL A 315 3.55 -8.37 11.93
CA VAL A 315 3.20 -8.03 13.32
C VAL A 315 2.00 -8.84 13.80
N ILE A 316 0.97 -9.01 12.98
CA ILE A 316 -0.18 -9.89 13.28
C ILE A 316 0.31 -11.32 13.51
N TRP A 317 1.16 -11.85 12.63
CA TRP A 317 1.73 -13.19 12.74
C TRP A 317 2.47 -13.39 14.07
N LEU A 318 3.25 -12.39 14.51
CA LEU A 318 3.94 -12.39 15.79
C LEU A 318 2.95 -12.41 16.96
N PHE A 319 1.98 -11.49 16.96
CA PHE A 319 1.03 -11.31 18.07
C PHE A 319 -0.05 -12.39 18.18
N MET A 320 -0.18 -13.26 17.17
CA MET A 320 -0.99 -14.48 17.30
C MET A 320 -0.51 -15.38 18.45
N ASP A 321 0.76 -15.34 18.85
CA ASP A 321 1.24 -16.10 20.02
C ASP A 321 0.53 -15.64 21.31
N TRP A 322 0.36 -14.33 21.49
CA TRP A 322 -0.36 -13.76 22.65
C TRP A 322 -1.86 -14.06 22.61
N LEU A 323 -2.44 -14.05 21.41
CA LEU A 323 -3.83 -14.44 21.19
C LEU A 323 -4.06 -15.91 21.56
N ASP A 324 -3.12 -16.78 21.21
CA ASP A 324 -3.18 -18.22 21.51
C ASP A 324 -3.14 -18.45 23.02
N ILE A 325 -2.24 -17.76 23.74
CA ILE A 325 -2.14 -17.82 25.21
C ILE A 325 -3.48 -17.43 25.85
N GLY A 326 -4.02 -16.25 25.49
CA GLY A 326 -5.29 -15.78 26.06
C GLY A 326 -6.48 -16.70 25.71
N CYS A 327 -6.49 -17.29 24.52
CA CYS A 327 -7.55 -18.18 24.08
C CYS A 327 -7.45 -19.61 24.65
N ALA A 328 -6.27 -20.03 25.13
CA ALA A 328 -6.02 -21.36 25.68
C ALA A 328 -6.52 -21.53 27.13
N GLU A 329 -6.93 -20.44 27.78
CA GLU A 329 -7.35 -20.47 29.19
C GLU A 329 -8.67 -21.22 29.39
N GLU A 330 -8.76 -21.94 30.51
CA GLU A 330 -9.84 -22.88 30.80
C GLU A 330 -11.19 -22.18 31.05
N GLU A 331 -11.16 -20.92 31.47
CA GLU A 331 -12.35 -20.11 31.76
C GLU A 331 -13.23 -20.00 30.51
N LYS A 332 -14.54 -19.84 30.69
CA LYS A 332 -15.50 -19.78 29.57
C LYS A 332 -16.43 -18.57 29.66
N GLY A 333 -17.03 -18.22 28.52
CA GLY A 333 -18.05 -17.17 28.43
C GLY A 333 -17.56 -15.81 28.94
N ILE A 334 -18.45 -15.11 29.63
CA ILE A 334 -18.19 -13.77 30.18
C ILE A 334 -17.04 -13.78 31.19
N VAL A 335 -16.88 -14.86 31.96
CA VAL A 335 -15.80 -14.97 32.96
C VAL A 335 -14.42 -14.93 32.29
N TRP A 336 -14.26 -15.64 31.17
CA TRP A 336 -13.02 -15.60 30.39
C TRP A 336 -12.69 -14.17 29.94
N LEU A 337 -13.66 -13.50 29.30
CA LEU A 337 -13.46 -12.15 28.79
C LEU A 337 -13.18 -11.15 29.93
N ARG A 338 -13.96 -11.21 31.02
CA ARG A 338 -13.74 -10.39 32.22
C ARG A 338 -12.33 -10.60 32.77
N ASN A 339 -11.88 -11.84 32.89
CA ASN A 339 -10.57 -12.13 33.46
C ASN A 339 -9.42 -11.60 32.59
N ARG A 340 -9.62 -11.42 31.27
CA ARG A 340 -8.63 -10.74 30.44
C ARG A 340 -8.43 -9.29 30.92
N PHE A 341 -9.47 -8.57 31.29
CA PHE A 341 -9.32 -7.16 31.69
C PHE A 341 -8.96 -6.96 33.17
N PHE A 342 -9.40 -7.84 34.06
CA PHE A 342 -9.34 -7.56 35.50
C PHE A 342 -8.34 -8.42 36.29
N THR A 343 -7.57 -9.30 35.64
CA THR A 343 -6.56 -10.12 36.33
C THR A 343 -5.15 -9.61 36.11
N LYS A 344 -4.31 -9.65 37.16
CA LYS A 344 -2.88 -9.29 37.05
C LYS A 344 -2.13 -10.14 36.02
N LYS A 345 -2.54 -11.41 35.85
CA LYS A 345 -1.95 -12.33 34.87
C LYS A 345 -2.09 -11.81 33.44
N ALA A 346 -3.28 -11.34 33.07
CA ALA A 346 -3.55 -10.87 31.72
C ALA A 346 -2.77 -9.60 31.33
N TRP A 347 -2.41 -8.79 32.33
CA TRP A 347 -1.58 -7.60 32.14
C TRP A 347 -0.08 -7.86 32.29
N LYS A 348 0.36 -9.08 32.61
CA LYS A 348 1.79 -9.37 32.76
C LYS A 348 2.49 -9.28 31.40
N CYS A 349 3.54 -8.48 31.33
CA CYS A 349 4.44 -8.38 30.19
C CYS A 349 5.09 -9.76 29.90
N ILE A 350 5.03 -10.23 28.65
CA ILE A 350 5.52 -11.55 28.25
C ILE A 350 6.89 -11.43 27.57
N CYS A 351 6.99 -10.56 26.56
CA CYS A 351 8.20 -10.26 25.80
C CYS A 351 8.20 -8.78 25.34
N PRO A 352 8.64 -7.84 26.21
CA PRO A 352 8.60 -6.41 25.91
C PRO A 352 9.50 -6.02 24.74
N GLU A 353 10.61 -6.74 24.52
CA GLU A 353 11.56 -6.44 23.46
C GLU A 353 10.92 -6.64 22.08
N ASN A 354 10.19 -7.74 21.90
CA ASN A 354 9.46 -8.01 20.67
C ASN A 354 8.32 -7.02 20.45
N ALA A 355 7.63 -6.62 21.52
CA ALA A 355 6.58 -5.61 21.45
C ALA A 355 7.14 -4.24 21.03
N LEU A 356 8.29 -3.84 21.59
CA LEU A 356 8.98 -2.60 21.25
C LEU A 356 9.47 -2.63 19.79
N MET A 357 10.14 -3.70 19.37
CA MET A 357 10.60 -3.85 17.99
C MET A 357 9.43 -3.84 17.01
N ALA A 358 8.40 -4.64 17.24
CA ALA A 358 7.21 -4.69 16.39
C ALA A 358 6.49 -3.33 16.31
N GLY A 359 6.39 -2.62 17.44
CA GLY A 359 5.83 -1.27 17.48
C GLY A 359 6.68 -0.26 16.70
N MET A 360 8.01 -0.35 16.78
CA MET A 360 8.91 0.50 16.00
C MET A 360 8.76 0.23 14.49
N PHE A 361 8.80 -1.03 14.04
CA PHE A 361 8.64 -1.37 12.62
C PHE A 361 7.25 -0.96 12.08
N LEU A 362 6.19 -1.20 12.86
CA LEU A 362 4.85 -0.77 12.47
C LEU A 362 4.75 0.76 12.39
N GLY A 363 5.26 1.49 13.38
CA GLY A 363 5.28 2.95 13.37
C GLY A 363 6.12 3.56 12.24
N LEU A 364 7.29 2.98 11.93
CA LEU A 364 8.12 3.39 10.79
C LEU A 364 7.43 3.17 9.43
N THR A 365 6.33 2.41 9.38
CA THR A 365 5.57 2.17 8.15
C THR A 365 4.58 3.31 7.84
N SER A 366 4.38 4.29 8.74
CA SER A 366 3.36 5.34 8.58
C SER A 366 3.50 6.16 7.29
N PHE A 367 4.72 6.60 6.92
CA PHE A 367 4.97 7.29 5.63
C PHE A 367 5.26 6.35 4.45
N TRP A 368 5.10 5.05 4.65
CA TRP A 368 5.02 4.07 3.56
C TRP A 368 3.57 3.79 3.18
N ASN A 369 2.71 3.59 4.18
CA ASN A 369 1.25 3.58 4.04
C ASN A 369 0.55 3.74 5.42
N GLY A 370 0.05 4.94 5.72
CA GLY A 370 -0.57 5.24 7.01
C GLY A 370 -1.87 4.47 7.27
N ALA A 371 -2.68 4.24 6.23
CA ALA A 371 -3.92 3.48 6.36
C ALA A 371 -3.68 2.01 6.76
N ALA A 372 -2.62 1.38 6.23
CA ALA A 372 -2.22 0.05 6.65
C ALA A 372 -1.84 0.01 8.13
N VAL A 373 -1.08 0.99 8.63
CA VAL A 373 -0.70 1.09 10.05
C VAL A 373 -1.93 1.20 10.95
N ILE A 374 -2.87 2.08 10.62
CA ILE A 374 -4.12 2.24 11.36
C ILE A 374 -4.94 0.94 11.32
N GLY A 375 -5.10 0.33 10.15
CA GLY A 375 -5.80 -0.96 10.01
C GLY A 375 -5.14 -2.09 10.82
N GLY A 376 -3.81 -2.15 10.84
CA GLY A 376 -3.05 -3.09 11.65
C GLY A 376 -3.25 -2.87 13.16
N LEU A 377 -3.19 -1.63 13.62
CA LEU A 377 -3.45 -1.27 15.02
C LEU A 377 -4.89 -1.61 15.44
N LEU A 378 -5.87 -1.44 14.56
CA LEU A 378 -7.27 -1.83 14.80
C LEU A 378 -7.42 -3.35 14.96
N ILE A 379 -6.75 -4.15 14.12
CA ILE A 379 -6.73 -5.60 14.27
C ILE A 379 -6.05 -6.00 15.59
N LEU A 380 -4.91 -5.38 15.91
CA LEU A 380 -4.16 -5.66 17.14
C LEU A 380 -4.92 -5.21 18.40
N LEU A 381 -5.74 -4.16 18.31
CA LEU A 381 -6.68 -3.78 19.36
C LEU A 381 -7.70 -4.90 19.60
N GLY A 382 -8.27 -5.46 18.52
CA GLY A 382 -9.13 -6.64 18.61
C GLY A 382 -8.42 -7.83 19.27
N PHE A 383 -7.18 -8.11 18.88
CA PHE A 383 -6.37 -9.17 19.52
C PHE A 383 -6.16 -8.86 21.00
N ALA A 384 -5.82 -7.61 21.34
CA ALA A 384 -5.59 -7.17 22.71
C ALA A 384 -6.82 -7.39 23.59
N VAL A 385 -8.05 -7.28 23.08
CA VAL A 385 -9.28 -7.58 23.84
C VAL A 385 -9.29 -9.03 24.33
N PHE A 386 -8.93 -9.98 23.45
CA PHE A 386 -9.04 -11.42 23.70
C PHE A 386 -7.76 -12.08 24.24
N SER A 387 -6.64 -11.36 24.27
CA SER A 387 -5.32 -11.89 24.62
C SER A 387 -4.90 -11.61 26.07
N ASP A 388 -3.89 -12.37 26.50
CA ASP A 388 -2.99 -12.01 27.60
C ASP A 388 -1.80 -11.17 27.11
N GLY A 389 -0.99 -10.69 28.04
CA GLY A 389 0.14 -9.82 27.75
C GLY A 389 -0.29 -8.44 27.27
N LYS A 390 -1.36 -7.88 27.84
CA LYS A 390 -1.92 -6.58 27.41
C LYS A 390 -0.91 -5.43 27.45
N LEU A 391 0.06 -5.48 28.38
CA LEU A 391 1.15 -4.49 28.39
C LEU A 391 2.02 -4.57 27.14
N ASP A 392 2.20 -5.73 26.52
CA ASP A 392 2.97 -5.88 25.27
C ASP A 392 2.20 -5.22 24.11
N TYR A 393 0.88 -5.40 24.05
CA TYR A 393 0.03 -4.67 23.09
C TYR A 393 0.09 -3.15 23.31
N LEU A 394 0.09 -2.70 24.57
CA LEU A 394 0.20 -1.28 24.90
C LEU A 394 1.56 -0.71 24.51
N ILE A 395 2.66 -1.43 24.79
CA ILE A 395 4.02 -1.05 24.37
C ILE A 395 4.08 -0.94 22.85
N LEU A 396 3.55 -1.93 22.13
CA LEU A 396 3.50 -1.91 20.66
C LEU A 396 2.73 -0.70 20.15
N ALA A 397 1.52 -0.47 20.67
CA ALA A 397 0.66 0.61 20.21
C ALA A 397 1.28 1.98 20.51
N ALA A 398 1.76 2.19 21.73
CA ALA A 398 2.42 3.42 22.14
C ALA A 398 3.67 3.69 21.28
N THR A 399 4.51 2.69 21.07
CA THR A 399 5.71 2.83 20.23
C THR A 399 5.34 3.15 18.78
N SER A 400 4.36 2.45 18.20
CA SER A 400 3.90 2.70 16.84
C SER A 400 3.40 4.14 16.66
N VAL A 401 2.59 4.61 17.61
CA VAL A 401 2.06 5.98 17.61
C VAL A 401 3.17 7.01 17.78
N ILE A 402 4.13 6.78 18.68
CA ILE A 402 5.27 7.69 18.89
C ILE A 402 6.05 7.87 17.58
N PHE A 403 6.42 6.77 16.91
CA PHE A 403 7.16 6.85 15.64
C PHE A 403 6.33 7.48 14.52
N SER A 404 5.02 7.21 14.48
CA SER A 404 4.12 7.84 13.50
C SER A 404 4.01 9.35 13.72
N VAL A 405 3.79 9.79 14.96
CA VAL A 405 3.69 11.21 15.33
C VAL A 405 5.00 11.92 15.07
N LEU A 406 6.14 11.29 15.37
CA LEU A 406 7.46 11.84 15.07
C LEU A 406 7.60 12.11 13.56
N GLN A 407 7.31 11.13 12.71
CA GLN A 407 7.35 11.32 11.25
C GLN A 407 6.38 12.43 10.80
N THR A 408 5.15 12.44 11.30
CA THR A 408 4.16 13.48 10.95
C THR A 408 4.65 14.87 11.32
N ARG A 409 5.24 15.06 12.50
CA ARG A 409 5.77 16.36 12.94
C ARG A 409 6.98 16.83 12.12
N ILE A 410 7.68 15.90 11.47
CA ILE A 410 8.84 16.19 10.62
C ILE A 410 8.37 16.65 9.23
N PHE A 411 7.36 15.99 8.65
CA PHE A 411 7.00 16.18 7.24
C PHE A 411 5.73 16.97 6.99
N ILE A 412 4.85 17.14 7.98
CA ILE A 412 3.55 17.77 7.80
C ILE A 412 3.43 19.01 8.70
N TRP A 413 3.02 20.13 8.09
CA TRP A 413 2.64 21.36 8.75
C TRP A 413 1.15 21.32 9.09
N GLY A 414 0.85 21.32 10.39
CA GLY A 414 -0.53 21.26 10.89
C GLY A 414 -1.01 19.84 11.16
N GLU A 415 -2.28 19.56 10.88
CA GLU A 415 -2.91 18.25 11.14
C GLU A 415 -2.78 17.33 9.92
N ALA A 416 -2.25 16.12 10.14
CA ALA A 416 -2.16 15.10 9.09
C ALA A 416 -3.48 14.39 8.78
N VAL A 417 -4.39 14.35 9.76
CA VAL A 417 -5.72 13.75 9.64
C VAL A 417 -6.71 14.57 10.46
N SER A 418 -7.95 14.64 10.00
CA SER A 418 -9.05 15.34 10.68
C SER A 418 -10.13 14.33 11.11
N PRO A 419 -9.91 13.58 12.21
CA PRO A 419 -10.81 12.51 12.61
C PRO A 419 -12.19 13.07 12.96
N SER A 420 -13.22 12.53 12.31
CA SER A 420 -14.63 12.86 12.56
C SER A 420 -15.46 11.59 12.60
N LEU A 421 -16.53 11.60 13.40
CA LEU A 421 -17.51 10.53 13.37
C LEU A 421 -18.29 10.62 12.07
N TYR A 422 -18.28 9.52 11.31
CA TYR A 422 -18.93 9.44 10.01
C TYR A 422 -19.62 8.09 9.88
N TRP A 423 -20.96 8.10 9.81
CA TRP A 423 -21.75 6.87 9.73
C TRP A 423 -22.05 6.47 8.28
N GLY A 424 -21.92 5.18 7.99
CA GLY A 424 -22.44 4.57 6.77
C GLY A 424 -21.52 4.65 5.54
N PHE A 425 -20.29 5.16 5.67
CA PHE A 425 -19.30 5.19 4.58
C PHE A 425 -19.91 5.74 3.27
N LEU A 426 -19.75 5.10 2.11
CA LEU A 426 -20.33 5.53 0.83
C LEU A 426 -21.80 5.13 0.64
N SER A 427 -22.49 4.60 1.65
CA SER A 427 -23.92 4.28 1.54
C SER A 427 -24.73 5.57 1.37
N ASP A 428 -25.60 5.63 0.36
CA ASP A 428 -26.49 6.78 0.15
C ASP A 428 -27.60 6.83 1.22
N ASP A 429 -28.12 5.66 1.61
CA ASP A 429 -29.09 5.51 2.69
C ASP A 429 -28.39 5.25 4.04
N LYS A 430 -28.34 6.29 4.88
CA LYS A 430 -27.69 6.26 6.20
C LYS A 430 -28.49 5.54 7.29
N THR A 431 -29.66 4.94 7.00
CA THR A 431 -30.34 4.08 7.97
C THR A 431 -29.52 2.81 8.26
N LEU A 432 -29.76 2.14 9.40
CA LEU A 432 -29.09 0.87 9.69
C LEU A 432 -29.33 -0.16 8.58
N TRP A 433 -30.55 -0.20 8.04
CA TRP A 433 -30.89 -1.09 6.95
C TRP A 433 -30.19 -0.69 5.64
N GLY A 434 -30.15 0.60 5.30
CA GLY A 434 -29.43 1.10 4.13
C GLY A 434 -27.94 0.76 4.14
N VAL A 435 -27.29 0.88 5.29
CA VAL A 435 -25.88 0.52 5.47
C VAL A 435 -25.66 -1.00 5.37
N LEU A 436 -26.52 -1.81 5.98
CA LEU A 436 -26.47 -3.27 5.85
C LEU A 436 -26.71 -3.70 4.40
N TRP A 437 -27.65 -3.06 3.71
CA TRP A 437 -27.94 -3.34 2.31
C TRP A 437 -26.78 -2.94 1.40
N TYR A 438 -26.16 -1.78 1.62
CA TYR A 438 -24.95 -1.36 0.93
C TYR A 438 -23.82 -2.38 1.10
N LEU A 439 -23.59 -2.86 2.32
CA LEU A 439 -22.61 -3.93 2.58
C LEU A 439 -22.91 -5.23 1.81
N ILE A 440 -24.19 -5.60 1.69
CA ILE A 440 -24.62 -6.77 0.93
C ILE A 440 -24.43 -6.53 -0.58
N GLN A 441 -24.75 -5.36 -1.11
CA GLN A 441 -24.55 -5.03 -2.52
C GLN A 441 -23.06 -5.10 -2.88
N MET A 442 -22.21 -4.41 -2.12
CA MET A 442 -20.78 -4.29 -2.41
C MET A 442 -20.01 -5.61 -2.20
N SER A 443 -20.40 -6.43 -1.21
CA SER A 443 -19.63 -7.59 -0.76
C SER A 443 -20.37 -8.94 -0.84
N GLY A 444 -21.63 -8.95 -1.28
CA GLY A 444 -22.47 -10.13 -1.27
C GLY A 444 -22.68 -10.66 0.14
N ILE A 445 -22.52 -11.98 0.30
CA ILE A 445 -22.61 -12.63 1.61
C ILE A 445 -21.36 -12.42 2.47
N PHE A 446 -20.29 -11.81 1.95
CA PHE A 446 -18.97 -11.86 2.58
C PHE A 446 -18.93 -11.27 3.99
N PHE A 447 -19.29 -10.00 4.19
CA PHE A 447 -19.25 -9.39 5.53
C PHE A 447 -20.43 -9.84 6.41
N VAL A 448 -21.65 -9.82 5.87
CA VAL A 448 -22.84 -10.17 6.66
C VAL A 448 -22.84 -11.65 7.06
N GLY A 449 -22.46 -12.55 6.16
CA GLY A 449 -22.32 -13.98 6.45
C GLY A 449 -21.19 -14.29 7.43
N THR A 450 -20.20 -13.41 7.56
CA THR A 450 -19.12 -13.57 8.55
C THR A 450 -19.66 -13.53 9.98
N VAL A 451 -20.73 -12.76 10.25
CA VAL A 451 -21.39 -12.75 11.57
C VAL A 451 -21.93 -14.15 11.92
N VAL A 452 -22.47 -14.87 10.94
CA VAL A 452 -22.90 -16.27 11.11
C VAL A 452 -21.70 -17.19 11.33
N LEU A 453 -20.60 -17.00 10.59
CA LEU A 453 -19.37 -17.79 10.74
C LEU A 453 -18.81 -17.73 12.16
N VAL A 454 -18.90 -16.59 12.86
CA VAL A 454 -18.46 -16.47 14.26
C VAL A 454 -19.11 -17.54 15.16
N PHE A 455 -20.39 -17.86 14.95
CA PHE A 455 -21.10 -18.87 15.73
C PHE A 455 -20.79 -20.31 15.29
N LEU A 456 -20.36 -20.51 14.04
CA LEU A 456 -20.00 -21.83 13.49
C LEU A 456 -18.57 -22.26 13.86
N LEU A 457 -17.69 -21.30 14.16
CA LEU A 457 -16.30 -21.56 14.53
C LEU A 457 -16.21 -22.13 15.95
N LYS A 458 -15.69 -23.36 16.06
CA LYS A 458 -15.54 -24.05 17.35
C LYS A 458 -14.38 -23.49 18.17
N LYS A 459 -13.23 -23.24 17.53
CA LYS A 459 -12.02 -22.77 18.24
C LYS A 459 -12.20 -21.32 18.68
N ARG A 460 -11.85 -21.03 19.93
CA ARG A 460 -11.93 -19.67 20.50
C ARG A 460 -11.00 -18.70 19.79
N GLN A 461 -9.77 -19.12 19.54
CA GLN A 461 -8.76 -18.38 18.77
C GLN A 461 -9.29 -17.93 17.41
N GLN A 462 -9.94 -18.82 16.65
CA GLN A 462 -10.51 -18.50 15.35
C GLN A 462 -11.60 -17.43 15.45
N ARG A 463 -12.48 -17.51 16.46
CA ARG A 463 -13.52 -16.50 16.69
C ARG A 463 -12.93 -15.14 17.05
N ALA A 464 -11.97 -15.13 17.97
CA ALA A 464 -11.29 -13.90 18.38
C ALA A 464 -10.55 -13.24 17.20
N ALA A 465 -9.83 -14.02 16.40
CA ALA A 465 -9.17 -13.52 15.19
C ALA A 465 -10.17 -12.96 14.18
N LEU A 466 -11.27 -13.69 13.90
CA LEU A 466 -12.31 -13.23 12.98
C LEU A 466 -12.95 -11.91 13.41
N ILE A 467 -13.31 -11.79 14.68
CA ILE A 467 -13.88 -10.55 15.24
C ILE A 467 -12.88 -9.40 15.10
N SER A 468 -11.60 -9.65 15.38
CA SER A 468 -10.56 -8.64 15.30
C SER A 468 -10.32 -8.16 13.87
N PHE A 469 -10.40 -9.06 12.89
CA PHE A 469 -10.29 -8.70 11.47
C PHE A 469 -11.49 -7.89 10.95
N LEU A 470 -12.61 -7.81 11.67
CA LEU A 470 -13.73 -6.92 11.32
C LEU A 470 -13.51 -5.46 11.77
N PHE A 471 -12.53 -5.19 12.65
CA PHE A 471 -12.36 -3.85 13.23
C PHE A 471 -11.99 -2.78 12.18
N PRO A 472 -11.12 -3.02 11.19
CA PRO A 472 -10.89 -2.06 10.11
C PRO A 472 -12.14 -1.76 9.28
N ALA A 473 -12.92 -2.77 8.90
CA ALA A 473 -14.19 -2.57 8.21
C ALA A 473 -15.18 -1.77 9.08
N ALA A 474 -15.29 -2.07 10.38
CA ALA A 474 -16.11 -1.26 11.27
C ALA A 474 -15.63 0.20 11.28
N PHE A 475 -14.33 0.44 11.45
CA PHE A 475 -13.74 1.79 11.43
C PHE A 475 -14.10 2.55 10.16
N ALA A 476 -14.03 1.92 8.98
CA ALA A 476 -14.39 2.52 7.70
C ALA A 476 -15.82 3.11 7.67
N PHE A 477 -16.74 2.51 8.42
CA PHE A 477 -18.16 2.87 8.49
C PHE A 477 -18.53 3.81 9.64
N PHE A 478 -17.61 4.08 10.57
CA PHE A 478 -17.86 4.92 11.75
C PHE A 478 -16.99 6.18 11.81
N VAL A 479 -15.87 6.24 11.09
CA VAL A 479 -14.88 7.32 11.22
C VAL A 479 -14.44 7.79 9.83
N SER A 480 -14.34 9.11 9.63
CA SER A 480 -13.60 9.70 8.52
C SER A 480 -12.30 10.32 9.03
N LEU A 481 -11.20 10.13 8.28
CA LEU A 481 -9.89 10.74 8.59
C LEU A 481 -9.45 11.81 7.59
N THR A 482 -10.07 11.81 6.41
CA THR A 482 -9.74 12.67 5.27
C THR A 482 -11.00 13.31 4.71
N PRO A 483 -10.89 14.41 3.94
CA PRO A 483 -12.04 14.99 3.24
C PRO A 483 -12.74 14.00 2.31
N ASP A 484 -11.96 13.15 1.63
CA ASP A 484 -12.50 12.09 0.78
C ASP A 484 -12.78 10.82 1.58
N ILE A 485 -14.05 10.56 1.85
CA ILE A 485 -14.48 9.35 2.56
C ILE A 485 -14.16 8.08 1.76
N ALA A 486 -14.09 8.11 0.43
CA ALA A 486 -13.85 6.92 -0.40
C ALA A 486 -12.50 6.27 -0.10
N VAL A 487 -11.51 7.02 0.40
CA VAL A 487 -10.19 6.54 0.81
C VAL A 487 -10.28 5.46 1.90
N ASN A 488 -11.34 5.44 2.70
CA ASN A 488 -11.58 4.40 3.71
C ASN A 488 -11.78 2.99 3.12
N HIS A 489 -11.96 2.84 1.80
CA HIS A 489 -12.00 1.53 1.15
C HIS A 489 -10.80 0.64 1.52
N LYS A 490 -9.64 1.23 1.78
CA LYS A 490 -8.43 0.51 2.20
C LYS A 490 -8.66 -0.32 3.46
N TYR A 491 -9.42 0.19 4.43
CA TYR A 491 -9.74 -0.54 5.66
C TYR A 491 -10.69 -1.72 5.40
N ILE A 492 -11.65 -1.54 4.49
CA ILE A 492 -12.52 -2.63 4.03
C ILE A 492 -11.69 -3.72 3.35
N MET A 493 -10.74 -3.34 2.48
CA MET A 493 -9.83 -4.27 1.79
C MET A 493 -8.91 -5.02 2.75
N ILE A 494 -8.37 -4.34 3.78
CA ILE A 494 -7.58 -4.97 4.86
C ILE A 494 -8.43 -6.04 5.56
N SER A 495 -9.64 -5.70 6.01
CA SER A 495 -10.55 -6.67 6.62
C SER A 495 -10.91 -7.82 5.69
N TYR A 496 -11.19 -7.51 4.42
CA TYR A 496 -11.53 -8.50 3.41
C TYR A 496 -10.43 -9.56 3.27
N ALA A 497 -9.17 -9.12 3.13
CA ALA A 497 -8.03 -10.02 2.94
C ALA A 497 -7.90 -11.04 4.07
N PHE A 498 -8.03 -10.62 5.34
CA PHE A 498 -7.91 -11.54 6.48
C PHE A 498 -9.18 -12.37 6.74
N ILE A 499 -10.37 -11.83 6.48
CA ILE A 499 -11.65 -12.57 6.64
C ILE A 499 -11.77 -13.69 5.60
N ALA A 500 -11.15 -13.55 4.43
CA ALA A 500 -11.09 -14.58 3.40
C ALA A 500 -10.59 -15.94 3.93
N ILE A 501 -9.76 -15.95 4.99
CA ILE A 501 -9.30 -17.15 5.68
C ILE A 501 -10.47 -18.01 6.19
N PHE A 502 -11.49 -17.36 6.75
CA PHE A 502 -12.63 -18.04 7.36
C PHE A 502 -13.63 -18.53 6.33
N TRP A 503 -13.78 -17.80 5.22
CA TRP A 503 -14.54 -18.29 4.06
C TRP A 503 -13.87 -19.49 3.40
N ALA A 504 -12.54 -19.45 3.24
CA ALA A 504 -11.77 -20.61 2.76
C ALA A 504 -11.94 -21.82 3.68
N TRP A 505 -11.88 -21.62 5.00
CA TRP A 505 -12.20 -22.67 5.97
C TRP A 505 -13.63 -23.20 5.82
N ALA A 506 -14.63 -22.31 5.72
CA ALA A 506 -16.04 -22.72 5.60
C ALA A 506 -16.30 -23.57 4.36
N LEU A 507 -15.76 -23.15 3.20
CA LEU A 507 -15.82 -23.91 1.95
C LEU A 507 -15.21 -25.31 2.12
N MET A 508 -14.01 -25.40 2.71
CA MET A 508 -13.35 -26.68 2.98
C MET A 508 -14.19 -27.60 3.88
N GLN A 509 -14.79 -27.06 4.94
CA GLN A 509 -15.64 -27.83 5.85
C GLN A 509 -16.92 -28.34 5.17
N LEU A 510 -17.48 -27.58 4.23
CA LEU A 510 -18.64 -28.01 3.44
C LEU A 510 -18.26 -29.10 2.44
N PHE A 511 -17.11 -28.98 1.78
CA PHE A 511 -16.62 -29.96 0.79
C PHE A 511 -16.35 -31.35 1.38
N GLN A 512 -15.93 -31.42 2.65
CA GLN A 512 -15.68 -32.69 3.34
C GLN A 512 -16.94 -33.45 3.75
N LYS A 513 -18.14 -32.85 3.60
CA LYS A 513 -19.42 -33.46 3.98
C LYS A 513 -20.09 -34.18 2.80
N LYS A 514 -21.36 -34.53 2.97
CA LYS A 514 -22.23 -35.19 1.98
C LYS A 514 -22.42 -34.34 0.72
N ILE A 515 -22.85 -34.96 -0.37
CA ILE A 515 -23.01 -34.34 -1.70
C ILE A 515 -23.76 -33.00 -1.70
N LEU A 516 -24.86 -32.89 -0.95
CA LEU A 516 -25.62 -31.64 -0.84
C LEU A 516 -24.77 -30.47 -0.32
N HIS A 517 -23.89 -30.72 0.66
CA HIS A 517 -23.00 -29.70 1.20
C HIS A 517 -21.91 -29.31 0.19
N ARG A 518 -21.47 -30.26 -0.64
CA ARG A 518 -20.52 -29.97 -1.74
C ARG A 518 -21.17 -29.07 -2.78
N ILE A 519 -22.43 -29.31 -3.12
CA ILE A 519 -23.20 -28.41 -4.02
C ILE A 519 -23.29 -27.01 -3.42
N VAL A 520 -23.66 -26.90 -2.13
CA VAL A 520 -23.68 -25.61 -1.42
C VAL A 520 -22.30 -24.94 -1.40
N ALA A 521 -21.22 -25.72 -1.21
CA ALA A 521 -19.86 -25.18 -1.25
C ALA A 521 -19.49 -24.62 -2.63
N VAL A 522 -19.89 -25.30 -3.72
CA VAL A 522 -19.67 -24.81 -5.08
C VAL A 522 -20.46 -23.52 -5.33
N LEU A 523 -21.74 -23.48 -4.98
CA LEU A 523 -22.57 -22.27 -5.13
C LEU A 523 -21.98 -21.10 -4.32
N LEU A 524 -21.58 -21.36 -3.07
CA LEU A 524 -20.94 -20.35 -2.23
C LEU A 524 -19.62 -19.88 -2.84
N ALA A 525 -18.78 -20.79 -3.36
CA ALA A 525 -17.54 -20.41 -4.02
C ALA A 525 -17.79 -19.52 -5.25
N VAL A 526 -18.82 -19.81 -6.05
CA VAL A 526 -19.24 -18.95 -7.17
C VAL A 526 -19.67 -17.57 -6.66
N CYS A 527 -20.54 -17.49 -5.66
CA CYS A 527 -20.95 -16.21 -5.06
C CYS A 527 -19.78 -15.40 -4.48
N LEU A 528 -18.75 -16.09 -3.99
CA LEU A 528 -17.57 -15.45 -3.42
C LEU A 528 -16.55 -14.98 -4.45
N THR A 529 -16.62 -15.44 -5.71
CA THR A 529 -15.53 -15.21 -6.69
C THR A 529 -15.97 -14.67 -8.05
N ILE A 530 -17.22 -14.88 -8.48
CA ILE A 530 -17.61 -14.63 -9.87
C ILE A 530 -17.49 -13.15 -10.27
N THR A 531 -17.81 -12.22 -9.36
CA THR A 531 -17.61 -10.79 -9.62
C THR A 531 -16.13 -10.45 -9.76
N GLY A 532 -15.28 -11.00 -8.89
CA GLY A 532 -13.83 -10.83 -9.02
C GLY A 532 -13.27 -11.39 -10.32
N ILE A 533 -13.81 -12.51 -10.83
CA ILE A 533 -13.41 -13.06 -12.14
C ILE A 533 -13.77 -12.07 -13.26
N TYR A 534 -14.97 -11.49 -13.22
CA TYR A 534 -15.37 -10.42 -14.14
C TYR A 534 -14.44 -9.21 -14.04
N ASP A 535 -14.16 -8.71 -12.83
CA ASP A 535 -13.26 -7.58 -12.61
C ASP A 535 -11.85 -7.87 -13.14
N PHE A 536 -11.36 -9.10 -12.99
CA PHE A 536 -10.06 -9.49 -13.50
C PHE A 536 -9.99 -9.41 -15.03
N VAL A 537 -11.07 -9.79 -15.73
CA VAL A 537 -11.17 -9.60 -17.19
C VAL A 537 -11.12 -8.12 -17.56
N VAL A 538 -11.79 -7.24 -16.79
CA VAL A 538 -11.72 -5.79 -16.97
C VAL A 538 -10.30 -5.28 -16.80
N ILE A 539 -9.58 -5.71 -15.75
CA ILE A 539 -8.18 -5.32 -15.53
C ILE A 539 -7.31 -5.69 -16.73
N ILE A 540 -7.47 -6.88 -17.30
CA ILE A 540 -6.67 -7.27 -18.48
C ILE A 540 -7.03 -6.40 -19.69
N ARG A 541 -8.31 -6.20 -19.98
CA ARG A 541 -8.73 -5.46 -21.18
C ARG A 541 -8.42 -3.96 -21.10
N ASN A 542 -8.72 -3.35 -19.97
CA ASN A 542 -8.57 -1.91 -19.76
C ASN A 542 -7.09 -1.49 -19.65
N ASN A 543 -6.19 -2.45 -19.41
CA ASN A 543 -4.75 -2.24 -19.44
C ASN A 543 -4.09 -2.83 -20.69
N GLY A 544 -4.87 -3.19 -21.70
CA GLY A 544 -4.40 -3.73 -22.97
C GLY A 544 -3.99 -2.66 -23.99
N PRO A 545 -3.46 -3.08 -25.16
CA PRO A 545 -3.17 -2.18 -26.27
C PRO A 545 -4.38 -1.33 -26.66
N GLY A 546 -4.18 -0.04 -26.92
CA GLY A 546 -5.25 0.91 -27.29
C GLY A 546 -5.97 1.59 -26.11
N HIS A 547 -5.76 1.14 -24.87
CA HIS A 547 -6.34 1.76 -23.67
C HIS A 547 -5.29 2.39 -22.74
N ARG A 548 -4.00 2.18 -23.00
CA ARG A 548 -2.91 2.69 -22.15
C ARG A 548 -2.68 4.17 -22.39
N VAL A 549 -2.31 4.88 -21.33
CA VAL A 549 -1.71 6.22 -21.42
C VAL A 549 -0.21 6.06 -21.62
N SER A 550 0.35 6.76 -22.60
CA SER A 550 1.79 6.75 -22.89
C SER A 550 2.40 8.13 -22.69
N VAL A 551 3.65 8.16 -22.22
CA VAL A 551 4.44 9.39 -22.10
C VAL A 551 5.81 9.17 -22.73
N ASN A 552 6.24 10.13 -23.55
CA ASN A 552 7.60 10.12 -24.10
C ASN A 552 8.60 10.51 -23.00
N MET A 553 9.43 9.56 -22.59
CA MET A 553 10.45 9.75 -21.55
C MET A 553 11.75 10.38 -22.09
N SER A 554 11.81 10.66 -23.39
CA SER A 554 12.96 11.28 -24.08
C SER A 554 12.48 12.49 -24.87
N SER A 555 11.55 13.25 -24.28
CA SER A 555 11.06 14.48 -24.88
C SER A 555 12.00 15.65 -24.54
N ASP A 556 12.23 16.54 -25.51
CA ASP A 556 13.05 17.74 -25.30
C ASP A 556 12.49 18.62 -24.16
N LEU A 557 11.17 18.59 -23.94
CA LEU A 557 10.52 19.31 -22.84
C LEU A 557 10.93 18.73 -21.49
N THR A 558 10.87 17.41 -21.34
CA THR A 558 11.30 16.73 -20.11
C THR A 558 12.77 17.02 -19.83
N ASP A 559 13.63 16.90 -20.84
CA ASP A 559 15.07 17.13 -20.71
C ASP A 559 15.36 18.60 -20.35
N TRP A 560 14.69 19.55 -21.00
CA TRP A 560 14.84 20.97 -20.69
C TRP A 560 14.43 21.30 -19.24
N LEU A 561 13.30 20.76 -18.78
CA LEU A 561 12.82 20.92 -17.41
C LEU A 561 13.81 20.32 -16.39
N GLU A 562 14.34 19.12 -16.64
CA GLU A 562 15.34 18.49 -15.77
C GLU A 562 16.65 19.27 -15.69
N GLU A 563 17.05 19.94 -16.77
CA GLU A 563 18.30 20.70 -16.84
C GLU A 563 18.21 22.11 -16.24
N HIS A 564 17.04 22.75 -16.31
CA HIS A 564 16.87 24.17 -15.96
C HIS A 564 16.17 24.38 -14.63
N LEU A 565 15.27 23.48 -14.21
CA LEU A 565 14.52 23.63 -12.96
C LEU A 565 15.11 22.76 -11.86
N THR A 566 15.08 23.29 -10.65
CA THR A 566 15.49 22.63 -9.41
C THR A 566 14.29 22.40 -8.49
N HIS A 567 14.46 21.68 -7.38
CA HIS A 567 13.42 21.57 -6.35
C HIS A 567 12.98 22.91 -5.73
N GLU A 568 13.74 24.00 -5.90
CA GLU A 568 13.35 25.34 -5.40
C GLU A 568 12.43 26.08 -6.38
N ASP A 569 12.35 25.60 -7.63
CA ASP A 569 11.55 26.21 -8.68
C ASP A 569 10.11 25.71 -8.63
N LEU A 570 9.16 26.61 -8.94
CA LEU A 570 7.74 26.33 -8.92
C LEU A 570 7.14 26.72 -10.27
N ILE A 571 6.78 25.72 -11.07
CA ILE A 571 6.21 25.92 -12.40
C ILE A 571 4.68 25.92 -12.35
N LEU A 572 4.05 26.98 -12.84
CA LEU A 572 2.62 26.99 -13.11
C LEU A 572 2.34 26.22 -14.41
N THR A 573 1.46 25.23 -14.33
CA THR A 573 1.10 24.33 -15.44
C THR A 573 -0.42 24.29 -15.60
N PRO A 574 -0.94 23.75 -16.71
CA PRO A 574 -2.27 23.14 -16.74
C PRO A 574 -2.41 22.03 -15.68
N GLU A 575 -3.63 21.55 -15.47
CA GLU A 575 -3.96 20.49 -14.49
C GLU A 575 -3.51 19.09 -14.97
N TYR A 576 -2.21 18.93 -15.19
CA TYR A 576 -1.65 17.72 -15.78
C TYR A 576 -1.73 16.51 -14.84
N SER A 577 -2.09 15.36 -15.41
CA SER A 577 -2.03 14.05 -14.75
C SER A 577 -0.66 13.40 -14.98
N ILE A 578 -0.56 12.41 -15.86
CA ILE A 578 0.71 11.79 -16.26
C ILE A 578 1.11 12.31 -17.64
N ASN A 579 2.24 13.02 -17.73
CA ASN A 579 2.77 13.59 -18.97
C ASN A 579 4.29 13.88 -18.86
N GLU A 580 4.85 14.47 -19.90
CA GLU A 580 6.26 14.85 -20.03
C GLU A 580 6.74 15.77 -18.90
N VAL A 581 5.88 16.69 -18.45
CA VAL A 581 6.17 17.62 -17.35
C VAL A 581 6.27 16.86 -16.04
N THR A 582 5.28 16.02 -15.70
CA THR A 582 5.32 15.26 -14.45
C THR A 582 6.43 14.23 -14.42
N MET A 583 6.89 13.76 -15.58
CA MET A 583 8.03 12.85 -15.69
C MET A 583 9.40 13.49 -15.48
N SER A 584 9.52 14.82 -15.54
CA SER A 584 10.78 15.53 -15.24
C SER A 584 11.10 15.60 -13.74
N GLY A 585 10.09 15.39 -12.88
CA GLY A 585 10.25 15.47 -11.42
C GLY A 585 10.24 16.89 -10.84
N VAL A 586 9.85 17.90 -11.63
CA VAL A 586 9.68 19.29 -11.18
C VAL A 586 8.53 19.46 -10.19
N MET A 587 8.58 20.56 -9.44
CA MET A 587 7.51 20.98 -8.54
C MET A 587 6.51 21.85 -9.30
N MET A 588 5.28 21.36 -9.45
CA MET A 588 4.19 22.11 -10.09
C MET A 588 3.42 22.92 -9.05
N TYR A 589 3.05 24.15 -9.42
CA TYR A 589 2.13 24.96 -8.63
C TYR A 589 0.81 24.23 -8.40
N MET A 590 0.26 23.59 -9.44
CA MET A 590 -0.91 22.75 -9.36
C MET A 590 -0.95 21.77 -10.53
N GLY A 591 -0.73 20.48 -10.25
CA GLY A 591 -1.04 19.41 -11.18
C GLY A 591 -2.51 18.98 -11.07
N TRP A 592 -2.83 17.75 -11.49
CA TRP A 592 -4.20 17.21 -11.35
C TRP A 592 -4.72 17.30 -9.89
N PRO A 593 -5.83 18.01 -9.63
CA PRO A 593 -6.20 18.44 -8.29
C PRO A 593 -6.72 17.33 -7.38
N TYR A 594 -7.34 16.27 -7.93
CA TYR A 594 -8.09 15.29 -7.13
C TYR A 594 -7.27 14.69 -5.98
N TYR A 595 -6.02 14.28 -6.24
CA TYR A 595 -5.18 13.65 -5.22
C TYR A 595 -4.66 14.65 -4.19
N ALA A 596 -4.38 15.89 -4.60
CA ALA A 596 -4.02 16.95 -3.68
C ALA A 596 -5.20 17.31 -2.76
N TRP A 597 -6.39 17.47 -3.32
CA TRP A 597 -7.62 17.72 -2.56
C TRP A 597 -7.89 16.59 -1.57
N SER A 598 -7.79 15.33 -2.01
CA SER A 598 -7.99 14.14 -1.16
C SER A 598 -6.98 14.09 0.00
N ALA A 599 -5.75 14.56 -0.21
CA ALA A 599 -4.71 14.69 0.81
C ALA A 599 -4.87 15.94 1.72
N GLY A 600 -5.85 16.82 1.45
CA GLY A 600 -6.15 17.98 2.27
C GLY A 600 -5.37 19.25 1.93
N TYR A 601 -4.91 19.41 0.68
CA TYR A 601 -4.40 20.70 0.19
C TYR A 601 -5.55 21.62 -0.25
N ASP A 602 -5.34 22.95 -0.16
CA ASP A 602 -6.30 23.93 -0.65
C ASP A 602 -6.17 24.13 -2.17
N THR A 603 -6.71 23.16 -2.91
CA THR A 603 -6.67 23.18 -4.38
C THR A 603 -7.54 24.29 -4.96
N TYR A 604 -8.62 24.68 -4.28
CA TYR A 604 -9.51 25.74 -4.74
C TYR A 604 -8.82 27.11 -4.74
N TYR A 605 -8.03 27.40 -3.70
CA TYR A 605 -7.23 28.63 -3.66
C TYR A 605 -6.26 28.68 -4.84
N ARG A 606 -5.44 27.64 -5.05
CA ARG A 606 -4.45 27.63 -6.14
C ARG A 606 -5.12 27.68 -7.51
N ALA A 607 -6.21 26.95 -7.71
CA ALA A 607 -6.98 27.00 -8.95
C ALA A 607 -7.48 28.41 -9.25
N ALA A 608 -8.00 29.14 -8.25
CA ALA A 608 -8.47 30.51 -8.41
C ALA A 608 -7.31 31.46 -8.79
N GLN A 609 -6.15 31.35 -8.14
CA GLN A 609 -4.99 32.19 -8.50
C GLN A 609 -4.47 31.86 -9.90
N ALA A 610 -4.33 30.58 -10.24
CA ALA A 610 -3.89 30.12 -11.56
C ALA A 610 -4.83 30.65 -12.66
N LYS A 611 -6.14 30.53 -12.45
CA LYS A 611 -7.16 31.08 -13.35
C LYS A 611 -6.98 32.58 -13.58
N THR A 612 -6.71 33.37 -12.55
CA THR A 612 -6.44 34.81 -12.71
C THR A 612 -5.12 35.08 -13.44
N ILE A 613 -4.04 34.36 -13.10
CA ILE A 613 -2.73 34.49 -13.76
C ILE A 613 -2.84 34.23 -15.27
N TYR A 614 -3.56 33.17 -15.66
CA TYR A 614 -3.73 32.81 -17.07
C TYR A 614 -4.72 33.69 -17.85
N SER A 615 -5.56 34.50 -17.19
CA SER A 615 -6.64 35.23 -17.88
C SER A 615 -6.58 36.75 -17.74
N THR A 616 -5.80 37.29 -16.80
CA THR A 616 -5.74 38.73 -16.60
C THR A 616 -5.09 39.45 -17.78
N ILE A 617 -5.64 40.63 -18.11
CA ILE A 617 -5.04 41.59 -19.04
C ILE A 617 -4.21 42.66 -18.32
N ASN A 618 -4.24 42.66 -16.99
CA ASN A 618 -3.54 43.63 -16.17
C ASN A 618 -2.14 43.11 -15.81
N LYS A 619 -1.12 43.70 -16.42
CA LYS A 619 0.28 43.34 -16.23
C LYS A 619 0.75 43.46 -14.77
N GLU A 620 0.24 44.45 -14.03
CA GLU A 620 0.64 44.66 -12.63
C GLU A 620 -0.04 43.66 -11.69
N GLU A 621 -1.26 43.25 -12.01
CA GLU A 621 -1.94 42.15 -11.31
C GLU A 621 -1.22 40.82 -11.54
N LEU A 622 -0.83 40.53 -12.80
CA LEU A 622 -0.05 39.35 -13.15
C LEU A 622 1.27 39.29 -12.34
N LYS A 623 2.07 40.37 -12.36
CA LYS A 623 3.32 40.45 -11.59
C LYS A 623 3.12 40.26 -10.09
N LYS A 624 2.06 40.87 -9.55
CA LYS A 624 1.74 40.78 -8.13
C LYS A 624 1.42 39.35 -7.73
N LEU A 625 0.55 38.67 -8.47
CA LEU A 625 0.11 37.30 -8.15
C LEU A 625 1.24 36.29 -8.31
N VAL A 626 1.98 36.34 -9.42
CA VAL A 626 3.13 35.44 -9.67
C VAL A 626 4.17 35.56 -8.56
N LYS A 627 4.51 36.79 -8.15
CA LYS A 627 5.43 37.03 -7.03
C LYS A 627 4.87 36.57 -5.68
N GLN A 628 3.58 36.78 -5.44
CA GLN A 628 2.92 36.36 -4.20
C GLN A 628 2.91 34.84 -4.04
N GLU A 629 2.63 34.13 -5.14
CA GLU A 629 2.56 32.68 -5.19
C GLU A 629 3.92 32.00 -5.40
N LYS A 630 5.00 32.80 -5.55
CA LYS A 630 6.38 32.35 -5.76
C LYS A 630 6.54 31.42 -6.98
N ILE A 631 5.74 31.66 -8.02
CA ILE A 631 5.88 30.95 -9.28
C ILE A 631 7.15 31.48 -9.96
N THR A 632 8.05 30.58 -10.38
CA THR A 632 9.31 30.92 -11.06
C THR A 632 9.23 30.72 -12.57
N TYR A 633 8.32 29.84 -13.02
CA TYR A 633 8.05 29.58 -14.42
C TYR A 633 6.56 29.47 -14.71
N ILE A 634 6.12 29.91 -15.88
CA ILE A 634 4.75 29.70 -16.37
C ILE A 634 4.81 28.92 -17.68
N LEU A 635 4.19 27.75 -17.70
CA LEU A 635 3.99 26.94 -18.90
C LEU A 635 2.64 27.27 -19.51
N TYR A 636 2.65 27.69 -20.77
CA TYR A 636 1.46 27.92 -21.56
C TYR A 636 1.36 26.89 -22.69
N GLU A 637 0.16 26.33 -22.89
CA GLU A 637 -0.15 25.41 -23.97
C GLU A 637 -1.17 26.06 -24.93
N GLU A 638 -0.95 25.92 -26.24
CA GLU A 638 -1.77 26.56 -27.26
C GLU A 638 -3.26 26.22 -27.11
N GLY A 639 -4.09 27.26 -26.98
CA GLY A 639 -5.53 27.08 -26.88
C GLY A 639 -6.01 26.47 -25.56
N MET A 640 -5.15 26.43 -24.53
CA MET A 640 -5.52 25.86 -23.24
C MET A 640 -6.68 26.62 -22.57
N GLU A 641 -7.50 25.86 -21.86
CA GLU A 641 -8.47 26.37 -20.90
C GLU A 641 -8.02 25.97 -19.50
N TYR A 642 -8.33 26.81 -18.52
CA TYR A 642 -8.10 26.52 -17.11
C TYR A 642 -9.40 26.81 -16.36
N GLU A 643 -9.95 25.82 -15.66
CA GLU A 643 -11.24 25.97 -14.94
C GLU A 643 -12.36 26.52 -15.84
N GLN A 644 -12.47 25.94 -17.05
CA GLN A 644 -13.43 26.28 -18.11
C GLN A 644 -13.32 27.73 -18.64
N GLN A 645 -12.18 28.38 -18.42
CA GLN A 645 -11.90 29.73 -18.92
C GLN A 645 -10.72 29.70 -19.88
N TYR A 646 -10.88 30.35 -21.04
CA TYR A 646 -9.82 30.52 -22.03
C TYR A 646 -8.63 31.29 -21.46
N CYS A 647 -7.43 30.73 -21.62
CA CYS A 647 -6.19 31.31 -21.14
C CYS A 647 -5.52 32.16 -22.23
N ARG A 648 -4.99 33.32 -21.85
CA ARG A 648 -4.41 34.31 -22.77
C ARG A 648 -2.91 34.43 -22.55
N GLU A 649 -2.16 34.14 -23.60
CA GLU A 649 -0.70 34.26 -23.57
C GLU A 649 -0.22 35.72 -23.66
N GLU A 650 -0.94 36.61 -24.34
CA GLU A 650 -0.39 37.90 -24.77
C GLU A 650 0.11 38.75 -23.59
N THR A 651 -0.60 38.71 -22.46
CA THR A 651 -0.18 39.40 -21.23
C THR A 651 1.11 38.81 -20.69
N ILE A 652 1.20 37.47 -20.60
CA ILE A 652 2.36 36.73 -20.08
C ILE A 652 3.59 37.02 -20.94
N ALA A 653 3.47 36.83 -22.26
CA ALA A 653 4.54 37.07 -23.23
C ALA A 653 5.03 38.53 -23.26
N SER A 654 4.15 39.49 -22.91
CA SER A 654 4.50 40.91 -22.85
C SER A 654 5.19 41.34 -21.55
N VAL A 655 5.25 40.45 -20.55
CA VAL A 655 5.78 40.74 -19.20
C VAL A 655 7.02 39.89 -18.91
N TYR A 656 7.00 38.62 -19.29
CA TYR A 656 8.01 37.63 -18.94
C TYR A 656 8.77 37.13 -20.16
N LYS A 657 9.99 36.63 -19.92
CA LYS A 657 10.89 36.20 -20.98
C LYS A 657 10.56 34.77 -21.39
N LEU A 658 10.32 34.55 -22.69
CA LEU A 658 10.23 33.20 -23.26
C LEU A 658 11.61 32.53 -23.15
N VAL A 659 11.66 31.36 -22.52
CA VAL A 659 12.90 30.60 -22.30
C VAL A 659 12.89 29.21 -22.93
N TYR A 660 11.71 28.70 -23.30
CA TYR A 660 11.55 27.44 -24.03
C TYR A 660 10.29 27.46 -24.90
N GLU A 661 10.37 26.82 -26.06
CA GLU A 661 9.26 26.60 -26.99
C GLU A 661 9.47 25.22 -27.66
N THR A 662 8.43 24.40 -27.72
CA THR A 662 8.49 23.12 -28.45
C THR A 662 8.62 23.34 -29.95
N GLU A 663 9.17 22.36 -30.69
CA GLU A 663 9.33 22.49 -32.15
C GLU A 663 8.01 22.77 -32.90
N ASP A 664 6.89 22.27 -32.37
CA ASP A 664 5.56 22.51 -32.92
C ASP A 664 4.90 23.81 -32.43
N GLY A 665 5.59 24.60 -31.60
CA GLY A 665 5.13 25.86 -31.02
C GLY A 665 4.03 25.70 -29.98
N ARG A 666 3.56 24.48 -29.67
CA ARG A 666 2.39 24.30 -28.82
C ARG A 666 2.65 24.66 -27.37
N ILE A 667 3.80 24.27 -26.82
CA ILE A 667 4.16 24.53 -25.42
C ILE A 667 5.22 25.61 -25.37
N ARG A 668 5.01 26.62 -24.54
CA ARG A 668 5.92 27.74 -24.28
C ARG A 668 6.12 27.94 -22.79
N ILE A 669 7.36 28.18 -22.36
CA ILE A 669 7.69 28.42 -20.95
C ILE A 669 8.30 29.81 -20.79
N TYR A 670 7.76 30.55 -19.82
CA TYR A 670 8.16 31.91 -19.48
C TYR A 670 8.82 31.96 -18.10
N GLU A 671 9.97 32.61 -18.00
CA GLU A 671 10.72 32.85 -16.75
C GLU A 671 10.25 34.17 -16.11
N THR A 672 9.92 34.14 -14.81
CA THR A 672 9.17 35.22 -14.12
C THR A 672 9.99 36.14 -13.23
#